data_AF-A0A2D5XLA1-F1
#
_entry.id   AF-A0A2D5XLA1-F1
#
_cell.length_a   1.000
_cell.length_b   1.000
_cell.length_c   1.000
_cell.angle_alpha   90.00
_cell.angle_beta   90.00
_cell.angle_gamma   90.00
#
_symmetry.space_group_name_H-M   'P 1'
#
loop_
_entity.id
_entity.type
_entity.pdbx_description
1 polymer ?
#
loop_
_entity_poly.entity_id
_entity_poly.type
_entity_poly.pdbx_seq_one_letter_code
_entity_poly.pdbx_strand_id
1 'polypeptide(L)'
;MQFISPYLIATGTLISCLLSSVALATISTQGQSQDAQGSVSREEMWSAPTAEDWAKPCLIPWQRNFNDALAVSLRTGRAILVCVNMDGEIASEHYAGVRYRQKEIADLYEPYVTVIASVYRHTPRDHDEHGQRIPCPRFGSVTCGEHIAIEPILYEQYFDGTRVSPRHIMIELDKQEVYDVYYAFDTASVFTRVRTGISQRLIKPNPEPKGDRTLQDRLASHDQADRTFVETHYTTGDKKIRKDLLLKAQVLGSKAPLQLLRLALFGLDSELASLARQSLAVSENPAAIDLITLALGVPMPEVERESLLLALERLGAMDPRGKTLAVVHRGLGSTSANLDAARWNESLRQVAPEAPRPAPEERRRAVEARVSYASVVASAQPDDAAAQLDLAEALLAMALDPAAVWTPWTSRGQAKRLNSLRFKDAEAATRSAIEGGLLNWRTDTALALCNWYLGRPGEAHKSAAKAVAAMPPGQQSWNAMAVLSLFAHGRKQAIHEATLMGSDWPPEWLADIHAVYGVLASHPEANAQHVIDHYDFLLELGANTPAQETLEAGLTRFHSSPRLHQRLRAALLRAGGPLRLEEHYRSRAEQSSAGEHSDWFAGQASVIAAEVWRTAPAPEAQAAAQDAARAAYLRAEEFYAAWIEQHPSQADSAQHFIMLSIAGRGRVLTNQGELSEASALLLEAIALRPLSAASPDGLGISPVNTIRQLLRRARAQDKQTLVEAMNDALERLEALDPGLLDVLPNERGGPRLPRRRR
;
A
#
# COMPACT_ATOMS: atom_id res chain seq x y z
N MET A 1 15.00 13.00 -15.00
CA MET A 1 13.90 13.42 -15.89
C MET A 1 12.60 12.94 -15.25
N GLN A 2 11.90 13.81 -14.53
CA GLN A 2 10.61 13.49 -13.93
C GLN A 2 9.54 13.65 -15.03
N PHE A 3 8.81 12.59 -15.33
CA PHE A 3 7.57 12.69 -16.11
C PHE A 3 6.57 13.49 -15.28
N ILE A 4 6.44 14.79 -15.58
CA ILE A 4 5.33 15.60 -15.12
C ILE A 4 4.21 15.39 -16.12
N SER A 5 3.20 14.60 -15.71
CA SER A 5 1.94 14.43 -16.41
C SER A 5 1.28 15.79 -16.65
N PRO A 6 0.82 16.11 -17.88
CA PRO A 6 0.20 17.40 -18.21
C PRO A 6 -1.32 17.42 -17.97
N TYR A 7 -1.86 16.66 -17.01
CA TYR A 7 -3.28 16.73 -16.62
C TYR A 7 -3.47 17.51 -15.32
N LEU A 8 -3.53 18.84 -15.46
CA LEU A 8 -4.19 19.76 -14.55
C LEU A 8 -4.79 20.85 -15.44
N ILE A 9 -6.11 21.08 -15.31
CA ILE A 9 -6.98 22.05 -16.00
C ILE A 9 -7.86 21.42 -17.11
N ALA A 10 -9.07 20.99 -16.72
CA ALA A 10 -10.34 21.36 -17.36
C ALA A 10 -11.51 20.65 -16.64
N THR A 11 -12.00 21.26 -15.56
CA THR A 11 -13.35 21.01 -15.02
C THR A 11 -14.18 22.28 -15.26
N GLY A 12 -15.32 22.13 -15.94
CA GLY A 12 -16.37 23.14 -16.08
C GLY A 12 -17.70 22.42 -16.25
N THR A 13 -18.43 22.20 -15.14
CA THR A 13 -19.64 22.94 -14.72
C THR A 13 -20.86 22.68 -15.59
N LEU A 14 -21.87 22.00 -15.03
CA LEU A 14 -23.28 22.32 -15.27
C LEU A 14 -24.07 22.10 -13.97
N ILE A 15 -24.62 23.21 -13.48
CA ILE A 15 -25.51 23.36 -12.34
C ILE A 15 -26.93 23.10 -12.83
N SER A 16 -27.74 22.38 -12.06
CA SER A 16 -29.18 22.59 -11.99
C SER A 16 -29.66 22.39 -10.55
N CYS A 17 -30.08 23.49 -9.94
CA CYS A 17 -30.80 23.55 -8.68
C CYS A 17 -32.24 23.05 -8.85
N LEU A 18 -32.76 22.35 -7.84
CA LEU A 18 -34.17 22.45 -7.48
C LEU A 18 -34.31 22.23 -5.97
N LEU A 19 -34.68 23.32 -5.30
CA LEU A 19 -35.11 23.39 -3.91
C LEU A 19 -36.43 22.65 -3.74
N SER A 20 -36.57 21.87 -2.67
CA SER A 20 -37.84 21.68 -1.98
C SER A 20 -37.59 21.33 -0.53
N SER A 21 -37.97 22.27 0.32
CA SER A 21 -37.86 22.25 1.78
C SER A 21 -38.96 21.38 2.37
N VAL A 22 -38.61 20.37 3.17
CA VAL A 22 -39.49 19.81 4.19
C VAL A 22 -38.68 19.65 5.47
N ALA A 23 -38.94 20.55 6.42
CA ALA A 23 -38.40 20.46 7.77
C ALA A 23 -39.22 19.43 8.55
N LEU A 24 -38.61 18.29 8.88
CA LEU A 24 -39.07 17.42 9.96
C LEU A 24 -38.07 17.55 11.11
N ALA A 25 -38.52 18.19 12.19
CA ALA A 25 -37.79 18.29 13.43
C ALA A 25 -37.75 16.92 14.11
N THR A 26 -36.58 16.28 14.14
CA THR A 26 -36.27 15.21 15.08
C THR A 26 -35.62 15.83 16.32
N ILE A 27 -36.28 15.66 17.46
CA ILE A 27 -35.79 16.07 18.77
C ILE A 27 -34.69 15.08 19.16
N SER A 28 -33.41 15.47 18.99
CA SER A 28 -32.29 14.78 19.62
C SER A 28 -32.21 15.24 21.08
N THR A 29 -32.70 14.41 22.00
CA THR A 29 -32.45 14.57 23.43
C THR A 29 -30.99 14.30 23.74
N GLN A 30 -30.16 15.36 23.72
CA GLN A 30 -28.88 15.36 24.42
C GLN A 30 -29.16 15.37 25.93
N GLY A 31 -28.91 14.24 26.58
CA GLY A 31 -28.86 14.17 28.04
C GLY A 31 -27.64 14.93 28.55
N GLN A 32 -27.85 16.14 29.06
CA GLN A 32 -26.91 16.77 29.98
C GLN A 32 -26.97 15.98 31.30
N SER A 33 -25.96 15.16 31.58
CA SER A 33 -25.76 14.60 32.91
C SER A 33 -25.16 15.69 33.82
N GLN A 34 -25.84 15.92 34.93
CA GLN A 34 -25.48 16.86 35.98
C GLN A 34 -24.10 16.55 36.59
N ASP A 35 -23.33 17.60 36.81
CA ASP A 35 -22.14 17.61 37.65
C ASP A 35 -22.47 17.12 39.07
N ALA A 36 -21.90 15.98 39.45
CA ALA A 36 -21.89 15.53 40.83
C ALA A 36 -20.52 14.92 41.21
N GLN A 37 -19.81 15.66 42.06
CA GLN A 37 -18.94 15.20 43.16
C GLN A 37 -17.80 14.22 42.84
N GLY A 38 -16.57 14.75 42.91
CA GLY A 38 -15.31 13.98 42.96
C GLY A 38 -14.78 13.59 41.59
N SER A 39 -14.38 14.56 40.77
CA SER A 39 -13.86 14.28 39.43
C SER A 39 -12.50 13.58 39.52
N VAL A 40 -12.51 12.26 39.44
CA VAL A 40 -11.37 11.45 39.03
C VAL A 40 -10.87 12.04 37.71
N SER A 41 -9.58 12.34 37.61
CA SER A 41 -9.01 12.88 36.36
C SER A 41 -9.24 11.90 35.21
N ARG A 42 -9.26 12.41 33.97
CA ARG A 42 -9.46 11.57 32.77
C ARG A 42 -8.41 10.45 32.71
N GLU A 43 -7.19 10.73 33.13
CA GLU A 43 -6.07 9.80 33.19
C GLU A 43 -6.20 8.76 34.30
N GLU A 44 -6.78 9.10 35.46
CA GLU A 44 -7.09 8.14 36.52
C GLU A 44 -8.27 7.24 36.14
N MET A 45 -9.23 7.76 35.37
CA MET A 45 -10.39 7.01 34.90
C MET A 45 -10.05 6.03 33.76
N TRP A 46 -9.19 6.47 32.85
CA TRP A 46 -8.71 5.68 31.70
C TRP A 46 -7.22 5.41 31.88
N SER A 47 -6.87 4.72 32.96
CA SER A 47 -5.48 4.39 33.24
C SER A 47 -4.84 3.67 32.05
N ALA A 48 -3.63 4.08 31.70
CA ALA A 48 -2.89 3.42 30.65
C ALA A 48 -2.67 1.94 31.05
N PRO A 49 -2.99 0.98 30.19
CA PRO A 49 -2.81 -0.43 30.50
C PRO A 49 -1.33 -0.76 30.74
N THR A 50 -1.06 -1.58 31.75
CA THR A 50 0.29 -2.04 32.10
C THR A 50 0.73 -3.21 31.22
N ALA A 51 2.03 -3.55 31.19
CA ALA A 51 2.51 -4.75 30.49
C ALA A 51 1.83 -6.03 31.00
N GLU A 52 1.56 -6.10 32.31
CA GLU A 52 0.82 -7.21 32.92
C GLU A 52 -0.64 -7.28 32.44
N ASP A 53 -1.28 -6.14 32.21
CA ASP A 53 -2.64 -6.11 31.68
C ASP A 53 -2.68 -6.68 30.26
N TRP A 54 -1.72 -6.31 29.41
CA TRP A 54 -1.67 -6.83 28.05
C TRP A 54 -1.41 -8.33 27.96
N ALA A 55 -0.61 -8.87 28.90
CA ALA A 55 -0.33 -10.30 29.10
C ALA A 55 -1.56 -11.15 29.39
N LYS A 56 -2.64 -10.52 29.86
CA LYS A 56 -3.91 -11.22 30.02
C LYS A 56 -4.51 -11.46 28.64
N PRO A 57 -5.02 -12.68 28.36
CA PRO A 57 -5.66 -12.95 27.07
C PRO A 57 -6.93 -12.11 26.93
N CYS A 58 -7.20 -11.62 25.71
CA CYS A 58 -8.51 -11.03 25.41
C CYS A 58 -9.59 -12.11 25.59
N LEU A 59 -10.60 -11.80 26.41
CA LEU A 59 -11.64 -12.74 26.80
C LEU A 59 -12.91 -12.62 25.95
N ILE A 60 -13.02 -11.59 25.11
CA ILE A 60 -14.20 -11.36 24.27
C ILE A 60 -14.12 -12.20 22.99
N PRO A 61 -15.11 -13.06 22.69
CA PRO A 61 -15.09 -13.92 21.50
C PRO A 61 -15.62 -13.18 20.27
N TRP A 62 -14.79 -12.32 19.68
CA TRP A 62 -15.15 -11.56 18.48
C TRP A 62 -15.39 -12.45 17.26
N GLN A 63 -16.46 -12.19 16.52
CA GLN A 63 -16.71 -12.80 15.21
C GLN A 63 -15.76 -12.23 14.15
N ARG A 64 -15.35 -13.07 13.20
CA ARG A 64 -14.32 -12.74 12.18
C ARG A 64 -14.78 -11.80 11.08
N ASN A 65 -16.07 -11.76 10.80
CA ASN A 65 -16.64 -10.77 9.89
C ASN A 65 -18.09 -10.46 10.27
N PHE A 66 -18.60 -9.37 9.71
CA PHE A 66 -19.92 -8.86 10.06
C PHE A 66 -21.07 -9.74 9.55
N ASN A 67 -20.93 -10.37 8.38
CA ASN A 67 -21.96 -11.26 7.82
C ASN A 67 -22.13 -12.54 8.66
N ASP A 68 -21.03 -13.09 9.17
CA ASP A 68 -21.06 -14.21 10.12
C ASP A 68 -21.73 -13.80 11.42
N ALA A 69 -21.42 -12.61 11.94
CA ALA A 69 -22.07 -12.08 13.13
C ALA A 69 -23.59 -11.94 12.93
N LEU A 70 -24.05 -11.45 11.78
CA LEU A 70 -25.47 -11.42 11.41
C LEU A 70 -26.07 -12.84 11.35
N ALA A 71 -25.38 -13.79 10.72
CA ALA A 71 -25.86 -15.18 10.65
C ALA A 71 -25.96 -15.84 12.03
N VAL A 72 -24.98 -15.60 12.91
CA VAL A 72 -25.00 -16.08 14.30
C VAL A 72 -26.09 -15.38 15.12
N SER A 73 -26.24 -14.08 14.94
CA SER A 73 -27.27 -13.26 15.61
C SER A 73 -28.67 -13.77 15.29
N LEU A 74 -28.99 -13.92 13.99
CA LEU A 74 -30.27 -14.46 13.53
C LEU A 74 -30.54 -15.88 14.06
N ARG A 75 -29.52 -16.76 14.01
CA ARG A 75 -29.65 -18.14 14.47
C ARG A 75 -29.86 -18.25 15.98
N THR A 76 -29.12 -17.47 16.76
CA THR A 76 -29.13 -17.54 18.23
C THR A 76 -30.17 -16.59 18.85
N GLY A 77 -30.78 -15.72 18.04
CA GLY A 77 -31.67 -14.68 18.53
C GLY A 77 -30.97 -13.67 19.44
N ARG A 78 -29.63 -13.58 19.43
CA ARG A 78 -28.85 -12.59 20.20
C ARG A 78 -28.60 -11.33 19.38
N ALA A 79 -28.64 -10.16 20.00
CA ALA A 79 -28.27 -8.90 19.33
C ALA A 79 -26.76 -8.83 19.08
N ILE A 80 -26.34 -8.00 18.13
CA ILE A 80 -24.92 -7.74 17.87
C ILE A 80 -24.45 -6.58 18.72
N LEU A 81 -23.30 -6.74 19.39
CA LEU A 81 -22.57 -5.65 20.01
C LEU A 81 -21.35 -5.31 19.15
N VAL A 82 -21.38 -4.12 18.56
CA VAL A 82 -20.26 -3.54 17.84
C VAL A 82 -19.41 -2.73 18.81
N CYS A 83 -18.11 -2.97 18.79
CA CYS A 83 -17.12 -2.15 19.45
C CYS A 83 -16.21 -1.51 18.40
N VAL A 84 -15.92 -0.21 18.53
CA VAL A 84 -14.97 0.52 17.67
C VAL A 84 -13.79 0.96 18.52
N ASN A 85 -12.57 0.66 18.06
CA ASN A 85 -11.34 0.94 18.80
C ASN A 85 -10.29 1.58 17.88
N MET A 86 -9.65 2.67 18.32
CA MET A 86 -8.59 3.35 17.57
C MET A 86 -7.33 3.47 18.41
N ASP A 87 -6.19 3.15 17.81
CA ASP A 87 -4.88 3.21 18.46
C ASP A 87 -4.53 4.65 18.83
N GLY A 88 -3.89 4.81 19.99
CA GLY A 88 -3.42 6.11 20.48
C GLY A 88 -4.49 6.96 21.20
N GLU A 89 -5.74 6.54 21.20
CA GLU A 89 -6.78 7.14 22.03
C GLU A 89 -6.81 6.48 23.42
N ILE A 90 -6.61 7.26 24.47
CA ILE A 90 -6.47 6.78 25.86
C ILE A 90 -7.58 5.79 26.26
N ALA A 91 -8.84 6.10 25.94
CA ALA A 91 -9.97 5.23 26.29
C ALA A 91 -9.96 3.93 25.45
N SER A 92 -9.62 4.00 24.16
CA SER A 92 -9.47 2.81 23.31
C SER A 92 -8.31 1.91 23.78
N GLU A 93 -7.18 2.50 24.19
CA GLU A 93 -6.07 1.78 24.82
C GLU A 93 -6.51 1.06 26.10
N HIS A 94 -7.24 1.76 26.97
CA HIS A 94 -7.76 1.18 28.21
C HIS A 94 -8.77 0.05 27.95
N TYR A 95 -9.67 0.21 26.98
CA TYR A 95 -10.62 -0.86 26.63
C TYR A 95 -9.91 -2.11 26.14
N ALA A 96 -8.97 -1.93 25.22
CA ALA A 96 -8.25 -3.03 24.64
C ALA A 96 -7.32 -3.71 25.67
N GLY A 97 -6.48 -2.94 26.37
CA GLY A 97 -5.49 -3.48 27.29
C GLY A 97 -6.04 -3.94 28.63
N VAL A 98 -7.18 -3.40 29.09
CA VAL A 98 -7.76 -3.73 30.40
C VAL A 98 -9.14 -4.37 30.26
N ARG A 99 -10.12 -3.66 29.68
CA ARG A 99 -11.55 -4.06 29.79
C ARG A 99 -11.88 -5.35 29.05
N TYR A 100 -11.39 -5.53 27.83
CA TYR A 100 -11.63 -6.76 27.06
C TYR A 100 -10.92 -8.00 27.63
N ARG A 101 -10.15 -7.83 28.72
CA ARG A 101 -9.42 -8.88 29.43
C ARG A 101 -9.98 -9.13 30.84
N GLN A 102 -10.99 -8.38 31.25
CA GLN A 102 -11.68 -8.54 32.53
C GLN A 102 -12.84 -9.53 32.39
N LYS A 103 -12.96 -10.45 33.36
CA LYS A 103 -14.03 -11.46 33.35
C LYS A 103 -15.40 -10.80 33.42
N GLU A 104 -15.53 -9.75 34.22
CA GLU A 104 -16.79 -9.02 34.43
C GLU A 104 -17.31 -8.38 33.13
N ILE A 105 -16.40 -7.96 32.26
CA ILE A 105 -16.75 -7.40 30.94
C ILE A 105 -17.09 -8.51 29.95
N ALA A 106 -16.36 -9.63 29.99
CA ALA A 106 -16.72 -10.81 29.20
C ALA A 106 -18.13 -11.32 29.54
N ASP A 107 -18.46 -11.43 30.83
CA ASP A 107 -19.79 -11.82 31.30
C ASP A 107 -20.86 -10.80 30.88
N LEU A 108 -20.54 -9.50 30.89
CA LEU A 108 -21.45 -8.44 30.41
C LEU A 108 -21.74 -8.56 28.90
N TYR A 109 -20.76 -9.01 28.11
CA TYR A 109 -20.86 -9.07 26.65
C TYR A 109 -21.33 -10.44 26.14
N GLU A 110 -21.27 -11.50 26.95
CA GLU A 110 -21.73 -12.86 26.64
C GLU A 110 -23.13 -12.92 25.98
N PRO A 111 -24.14 -12.12 26.41
CA PRO A 111 -25.47 -12.16 25.80
C PRO A 111 -25.52 -11.65 24.34
N TYR A 112 -24.44 -11.05 23.85
CA TYR A 112 -24.33 -10.49 22.52
C TYR A 112 -23.53 -11.39 21.57
N VAL A 113 -23.75 -11.20 20.27
CA VAL A 113 -22.77 -11.56 19.26
C VAL A 113 -21.82 -10.38 19.08
N THR A 114 -20.54 -10.53 19.42
CA THR A 114 -19.62 -9.40 19.46
C THR A 114 -18.83 -9.25 18.16
N VAL A 115 -18.65 -8.01 17.70
CA VAL A 115 -17.74 -7.64 16.61
C VAL A 115 -16.89 -6.43 17.01
N ILE A 116 -15.65 -6.39 16.52
CA ILE A 116 -14.71 -5.31 16.77
C ILE A 116 -14.29 -4.69 15.44
N ALA A 117 -14.24 -3.36 15.39
CA ALA A 117 -13.80 -2.59 14.24
C ALA A 117 -12.62 -1.69 14.62
N SER A 118 -11.54 -1.78 13.85
CA SER A 118 -10.37 -0.93 14.01
C SER A 118 -9.58 -0.88 12.71
N VAL A 119 -9.08 0.29 12.33
CA VAL A 119 -8.35 0.51 11.07
C VAL A 119 -6.84 0.27 11.17
N TYR A 120 -6.34 -0.03 12.37
CA TYR A 120 -4.91 -0.17 12.62
C TYR A 120 -4.46 -1.61 12.50
N ARG A 121 -3.25 -1.83 12.02
CA ARG A 121 -2.65 -3.17 11.89
C ARG A 121 -1.62 -3.38 12.99
N HIS A 122 -1.76 -4.49 13.70
CA HIS A 122 -0.93 -4.85 14.84
C HIS A 122 -0.01 -6.04 14.58
N THR A 123 -0.31 -6.84 13.55
CA THR A 123 0.55 -7.91 13.04
C THR A 123 0.85 -7.66 11.55
N PRO A 124 2.07 -7.95 11.06
CA PRO A 124 2.43 -7.67 9.66
C PRO A 124 1.52 -8.33 8.63
N ARG A 125 1.03 -9.53 8.96
CA ARG A 125 0.18 -10.38 8.13
C ARG A 125 -0.86 -11.09 9.00
N ASP A 126 -1.92 -11.57 8.36
CA ASP A 126 -3.05 -12.25 9.02
C ASP A 126 -2.87 -13.76 9.11
N HIS A 127 -1.94 -14.33 8.33
CA HIS A 127 -1.64 -15.76 8.30
C HIS A 127 -0.13 -16.01 8.23
N ASP A 128 0.33 -17.13 8.79
CA ASP A 128 1.72 -17.58 8.66
C ASP A 128 1.99 -18.32 7.33
N GLU A 129 3.21 -18.85 7.14
CA GLU A 129 3.61 -19.62 5.95
C GLU A 129 2.79 -20.90 5.74
N HIS A 130 2.18 -21.42 6.80
CA HIS A 130 1.35 -22.63 6.78
C HIS A 130 -0.14 -22.31 6.69
N GLY A 131 -0.49 -21.04 6.49
CA GLY A 131 -1.86 -20.57 6.39
C GLY A 131 -2.60 -20.52 7.74
N GLN A 132 -1.92 -20.71 8.88
CA GLN A 132 -2.52 -20.56 10.20
C GLN A 132 -2.79 -19.09 10.49
N ARG A 133 -3.92 -18.80 11.14
CA ARG A 133 -4.27 -17.43 11.52
C ARG A 133 -3.30 -16.90 12.56
N ILE A 134 -2.89 -15.65 12.39
CA ILE A 134 -2.15 -14.89 13.39
C ILE A 134 -3.16 -13.99 14.10
N PRO A 135 -3.62 -14.35 15.31
CA PRO A 135 -4.60 -13.57 16.04
C PRO A 135 -4.03 -12.20 16.39
N CYS A 136 -4.87 -11.17 16.34
CA CYS A 136 -4.49 -9.82 16.70
C CYS A 136 -4.10 -9.80 18.19
N PRO A 137 -2.91 -9.32 18.58
CA PRO A 137 -2.50 -9.29 20.01
C PRO A 137 -3.44 -8.40 20.84
N ARG A 138 -4.08 -7.44 20.19
CA ARG A 138 -4.98 -6.48 20.84
C ARG A 138 -6.36 -7.09 21.13
N PHE A 139 -6.90 -7.84 20.17
CA PHE A 139 -8.29 -8.32 20.19
C PHE A 139 -8.44 -9.85 20.27
N GLY A 140 -7.35 -10.62 20.29
CA GLY A 140 -7.40 -12.06 20.45
C GLY A 140 -8.03 -12.77 19.25
N SER A 141 -9.29 -13.19 19.34
CA SER A 141 -9.93 -14.18 18.45
C SER A 141 -10.01 -13.83 16.96
N VAL A 142 -9.71 -12.58 16.58
CA VAL A 142 -9.72 -12.05 15.20
C VAL A 142 -8.34 -11.64 14.73
N THR A 143 -8.05 -11.72 13.43
CA THR A 143 -6.81 -11.17 12.84
C THR A 143 -6.93 -9.67 12.62
N CYS A 144 -5.81 -9.00 12.29
CA CYS A 144 -5.86 -7.57 11.97
C CYS A 144 -6.70 -7.27 10.74
N GLY A 145 -6.53 -8.04 9.66
CA GLY A 145 -7.32 -7.89 8.45
C GLY A 145 -8.82 -8.08 8.69
N GLU A 146 -9.21 -8.99 9.58
CA GLU A 146 -10.62 -9.24 9.92
C GLU A 146 -11.28 -8.02 10.57
N HIS A 147 -10.68 -7.44 11.62
CA HIS A 147 -11.27 -6.26 12.26
C HIS A 147 -11.13 -4.97 11.44
N ILE A 148 -10.14 -4.89 10.53
CA ILE A 148 -10.01 -3.81 9.56
C ILE A 148 -11.11 -3.90 8.50
N ALA A 149 -11.40 -5.10 7.99
CA ALA A 149 -12.42 -5.32 6.97
C ALA A 149 -13.85 -5.04 7.46
N ILE A 150 -14.09 -5.15 8.77
CA ILE A 150 -15.38 -4.82 9.38
C ILE A 150 -15.64 -3.30 9.40
N GLU A 151 -14.59 -2.46 9.55
CA GLU A 151 -14.77 -1.01 9.74
C GLU A 151 -15.50 -0.31 8.57
N PRO A 152 -15.16 -0.53 7.29
CA PRO A 152 -15.83 0.15 6.19
C PRO A 152 -17.33 -0.16 6.12
N ILE A 153 -17.72 -1.41 6.42
CA ILE A 153 -19.12 -1.85 6.43
C ILE A 153 -19.89 -1.08 7.50
N LEU A 154 -19.33 -0.98 8.71
CA LEU A 154 -19.97 -0.26 9.80
C LEU A 154 -19.93 1.25 9.59
N TYR A 155 -18.87 1.77 8.98
CA TYR A 155 -18.72 3.18 8.65
C TYR A 155 -19.83 3.65 7.71
N GLU A 156 -20.12 2.85 6.69
CA GLU A 156 -21.18 3.14 5.72
C GLU A 156 -22.58 2.96 6.31
N GLN A 157 -22.79 1.92 7.12
CA GLN A 157 -24.14 1.54 7.57
C GLN A 157 -24.58 2.20 8.89
N TYR A 158 -23.64 2.48 9.80
CA TYR A 158 -23.96 2.83 11.20
C TYR A 158 -23.20 4.04 11.72
N PHE A 159 -22.14 4.53 11.05
CA PHE A 159 -21.32 5.60 11.63
C PHE A 159 -21.70 7.02 11.20
N ASP A 160 -22.69 7.20 10.32
CA ASP A 160 -23.10 8.51 9.79
C ASP A 160 -21.92 9.34 9.25
N GLY A 161 -20.96 8.66 8.61
CA GLY A 161 -19.77 9.29 8.04
C GLY A 161 -18.75 9.80 9.09
N THR A 162 -18.87 9.42 10.36
CA THR A 162 -18.00 9.91 11.43
C THR A 162 -17.21 8.78 12.10
N ARG A 163 -15.87 8.85 12.05
CA ARG A 163 -14.98 7.91 12.75
C ARG A 163 -14.71 8.41 14.17
N VAL A 164 -15.58 8.03 15.11
CA VAL A 164 -15.41 8.30 16.56
C VAL A 164 -15.13 7.00 17.29
N SER A 165 -14.23 7.04 18.26
CA SER A 165 -13.92 5.94 19.16
C SER A 165 -13.55 6.44 20.57
N PRO A 166 -13.57 5.55 21.59
CA PRO A 166 -14.25 4.25 21.54
C PRO A 166 -15.76 4.43 21.36
N ARG A 167 -16.41 3.48 20.66
CA ARG A 167 -17.84 3.52 20.34
C ARG A 167 -18.46 2.14 20.52
N HIS A 168 -19.65 2.07 21.11
CA HIS A 168 -20.37 0.82 21.35
C HIS A 168 -21.79 0.93 20.80
N ILE A 169 -22.15 0.01 19.90
CA ILE A 169 -23.44 0.02 19.21
C ILE A 169 -24.12 -1.32 19.41
N MET A 170 -25.40 -1.32 19.77
CA MET A 170 -26.23 -2.51 19.71
C MET A 170 -27.06 -2.52 18.43
N ILE A 171 -26.93 -3.58 17.65
CA ILE A 171 -27.70 -3.82 16.43
C ILE A 171 -28.63 -5.01 16.68
N GLU A 172 -29.92 -4.82 16.41
CA GLU A 172 -30.94 -5.85 16.58
C GLU A 172 -31.05 -6.78 15.36
N LEU A 173 -31.81 -7.87 15.48
CA LEU A 173 -31.99 -8.89 14.42
C LEU A 173 -32.50 -8.31 13.09
N ASP A 174 -33.24 -7.21 13.13
CA ASP A 174 -33.76 -6.47 11.98
C ASP A 174 -32.75 -5.45 11.41
N LYS A 175 -31.51 -5.47 11.92
CA LYS A 175 -30.39 -4.59 11.59
C LYS A 175 -30.56 -3.14 12.06
N GLN A 176 -31.58 -2.83 12.86
CA GLN A 176 -31.76 -1.50 13.44
C GLN A 176 -30.80 -1.27 14.60
N GLU A 177 -30.32 -0.04 14.69
CA GLU A 177 -29.58 0.44 15.86
C GLU A 177 -30.54 0.63 17.04
N VAL A 178 -30.22 0.02 18.18
CA VAL A 178 -30.97 0.19 19.44
C VAL A 178 -30.33 1.27 20.31
N TYR A 179 -29.01 1.31 20.34
CA TYR A 179 -28.26 2.39 20.93
C TYR A 179 -26.91 2.52 20.27
N ASP A 180 -26.35 3.72 20.41
CA ASP A 180 -24.99 4.06 20.06
C ASP A 180 -24.41 4.97 21.15
N VAL A 181 -23.27 4.55 21.71
CA VAL A 181 -22.56 5.29 22.76
C VAL A 181 -21.15 5.60 22.30
N TYR A 182 -20.88 6.90 22.15
CA TYR A 182 -19.56 7.48 21.91
C TYR A 182 -19.42 8.77 22.73
N TYR A 183 -18.19 9.26 22.91
CA TYR A 183 -17.86 10.39 23.81
C TYR A 183 -18.35 10.22 25.26
N ALA A 184 -18.53 8.99 25.73
CA ALA A 184 -18.81 8.74 27.13
C ALA A 184 -17.62 9.19 27.98
N PHE A 185 -17.90 10.05 28.96
CA PHE A 185 -16.88 10.57 29.87
C PHE A 185 -16.57 9.62 31.01
N ASP A 186 -17.15 8.41 31.05
CA ASP A 186 -16.92 7.38 32.06
C ASP A 186 -17.28 5.97 31.56
N THR A 187 -16.70 4.93 32.15
CA THR A 187 -17.03 3.53 31.78
C THR A 187 -18.40 3.08 32.30
N ALA A 188 -18.90 3.67 33.39
CA ALA A 188 -20.12 3.22 34.03
C ALA A 188 -21.36 3.54 33.17
N SER A 189 -21.38 4.68 32.48
CA SER A 189 -22.42 5.04 31.52
C SER A 189 -22.44 4.09 30.32
N VAL A 190 -21.27 3.72 29.78
CA VAL A 190 -21.16 2.71 28.72
C VAL A 190 -21.71 1.36 29.20
N PHE A 191 -21.24 0.86 30.35
CA PHE A 191 -21.68 -0.44 30.87
C PHE A 191 -23.14 -0.46 31.26
N THR A 192 -23.66 0.67 31.77
CA THR A 192 -25.08 0.83 32.04
C THR A 192 -25.87 0.74 30.76
N ARG A 193 -25.47 1.43 29.69
CA ARG A 193 -26.17 1.34 28.40
C ARG A 193 -26.16 -0.08 27.83
N VAL A 194 -25.02 -0.76 27.86
CA VAL A 194 -24.90 -2.15 27.41
C VAL A 194 -25.83 -3.06 28.24
N ARG A 195 -25.77 -2.98 29.56
CA ARG A 195 -26.65 -3.77 30.45
C ARG A 195 -28.13 -3.46 30.24
N THR A 196 -28.48 -2.19 30.12
CA THR A 196 -29.86 -1.76 29.92
C THR A 196 -30.39 -2.24 28.57
N GLY A 197 -29.60 -2.12 27.50
CA GLY A 197 -30.00 -2.57 26.16
C GLY A 197 -30.34 -4.05 26.09
N ILE A 198 -29.59 -4.92 26.77
CA ILE A 198 -29.94 -6.35 26.84
C ILE A 198 -31.11 -6.62 27.79
N SER A 199 -31.15 -5.98 28.98
CA SER A 199 -32.19 -6.25 29.97
C SER A 199 -33.59 -5.78 29.54
N GLN A 200 -33.66 -4.75 28.69
CA GLN A 200 -34.90 -4.21 28.13
C GLN A 200 -35.28 -4.85 26.80
N ARG A 201 -34.46 -5.78 26.29
CA ARG A 201 -34.70 -6.41 24.99
C ARG A 201 -35.94 -7.31 25.05
N LEU A 202 -36.88 -7.06 24.14
CA LEU A 202 -38.12 -7.84 24.05
C LEU A 202 -37.88 -9.25 23.49
N ILE A 203 -36.91 -9.38 22.59
CA ILE A 203 -36.54 -10.65 21.95
C ILE A 203 -35.62 -11.44 22.89
N LYS A 204 -36.09 -12.61 23.31
CA LYS A 204 -35.29 -13.56 24.08
C LYS A 204 -34.38 -14.36 23.13
N PRO A 205 -33.13 -14.66 23.53
CA PRO A 205 -32.27 -15.57 22.78
C PRO A 205 -32.94 -16.95 22.60
N ASN A 206 -32.64 -17.59 21.49
CA ASN A 206 -33.05 -18.96 21.24
C ASN A 206 -32.32 -19.89 22.24
N PRO A 207 -32.99 -20.94 22.74
CA PRO A 207 -32.33 -21.90 23.62
C PRO A 207 -31.18 -22.58 22.86
N GLU A 208 -30.02 -22.71 23.52
CA GLU A 208 -28.91 -23.44 22.93
C GLU A 208 -29.30 -24.91 22.69
N PRO A 209 -28.87 -25.51 21.56
CA PRO A 209 -29.11 -26.92 21.31
C PRO A 209 -28.53 -27.78 22.45
N LYS A 210 -29.31 -28.73 22.96
CA LYS A 210 -28.83 -29.66 24.00
C LYS A 210 -27.88 -30.70 23.38
N GLY A 211 -26.66 -30.79 23.89
CA GLY A 211 -25.64 -31.78 23.48
C GLY A 211 -24.49 -31.21 22.65
N ASP A 212 -23.43 -31.99 22.48
CA ASP A 212 -22.29 -31.59 21.64
C ASP A 212 -22.69 -31.53 20.17
N ARG A 213 -22.39 -30.40 19.52
CA ARG A 213 -22.58 -30.24 18.07
C ARG A 213 -21.71 -31.24 17.32
N THR A 214 -22.29 -31.88 16.31
CA THR A 214 -21.54 -32.81 15.45
C THR A 214 -20.43 -32.06 14.70
N LEU A 215 -19.39 -32.78 14.26
CA LEU A 215 -18.31 -32.17 13.48
C LEU A 215 -18.84 -31.51 12.19
N GLN A 216 -19.87 -32.10 11.57
CA GLN A 216 -20.52 -31.55 10.38
C GLN A 216 -21.26 -30.24 10.69
N ASP A 217 -21.94 -30.16 11.84
CA ASP A 217 -22.60 -28.92 12.28
C ASP A 217 -21.60 -27.81 12.59
N ARG A 218 -20.44 -28.16 13.17
CA ARG A 218 -19.36 -27.21 13.46
C ARG A 218 -18.70 -26.70 12.17
N LEU A 219 -18.48 -27.59 11.20
CA LEU A 219 -17.97 -27.23 9.87
C LEU A 219 -18.88 -26.24 9.12
N ALA A 220 -20.20 -26.40 9.22
CA ALA A 220 -21.16 -25.50 8.59
C ALA A 220 -21.46 -24.22 9.41
N SER A 221 -20.82 -24.06 10.58
CA SER A 221 -21.11 -22.97 11.52
C SER A 221 -20.41 -21.67 11.12
N HIS A 222 -21.14 -20.55 11.24
CA HIS A 222 -20.56 -19.20 11.14
C HIS A 222 -19.92 -18.74 12.47
N ASP A 223 -20.15 -19.49 13.55
CA ASP A 223 -19.67 -19.12 14.88
C ASP A 223 -18.16 -19.27 15.01
N GLN A 224 -17.51 -18.22 15.51
CA GLN A 224 -16.08 -18.19 15.72
C GLN A 224 -15.56 -19.35 16.59
N ALA A 225 -16.30 -19.75 17.62
CA ALA A 225 -15.88 -20.84 18.51
C ALA A 225 -15.79 -22.17 17.74
N ASP A 226 -16.78 -22.46 16.90
CA ASP A 226 -16.80 -23.68 16.09
C ASP A 226 -15.73 -23.69 15.00
N ARG A 227 -15.46 -22.52 14.38
CA ARG A 227 -14.38 -22.40 13.40
C ARG A 227 -13.01 -22.66 14.03
N THR A 228 -12.79 -22.10 15.21
CA THR A 228 -11.56 -22.31 16.00
C THR A 228 -11.41 -23.78 16.38
N PHE A 229 -12.50 -24.45 16.73
CA PHE A 229 -12.51 -25.89 16.97
C PHE A 229 -12.10 -26.68 15.72
N VAL A 230 -12.72 -26.41 14.56
CA VAL A 230 -12.41 -27.09 13.30
C VAL A 230 -10.95 -26.91 12.90
N GLU A 231 -10.42 -25.70 13.02
CA GLU A 231 -9.03 -25.37 12.68
C GLU A 231 -8.03 -26.07 13.60
N THR A 232 -8.30 -26.06 14.91
CA THR A 232 -7.51 -26.80 15.90
C THR A 232 -7.54 -28.29 15.57
N HIS A 233 -8.74 -28.84 15.30
CA HIS A 233 -8.91 -30.26 14.99
C HIS A 233 -8.18 -30.68 13.71
N TYR A 234 -8.15 -29.81 12.69
CA TYR A 234 -7.34 -30.02 11.48
C TYR A 234 -5.84 -30.03 11.80
N THR A 235 -5.38 -29.03 12.54
CA THR A 235 -3.95 -28.81 12.82
C THR A 235 -3.37 -29.93 13.69
N THR A 236 -4.08 -30.33 14.74
CA THR A 236 -3.64 -31.41 15.66
C THR A 236 -3.99 -32.81 15.15
N GLY A 237 -4.90 -32.92 14.18
CA GLY A 237 -5.34 -34.19 13.61
C GLY A 237 -4.28 -34.85 12.72
N ASP A 238 -4.37 -36.16 12.58
CA ASP A 238 -3.57 -36.91 11.60
C ASP A 238 -4.04 -36.68 10.16
N LYS A 239 -3.32 -37.23 9.18
CA LYS A 239 -3.67 -37.10 7.76
C LYS A 239 -5.09 -37.59 7.45
N LYS A 240 -5.58 -38.63 8.13
CA LYS A 240 -6.92 -39.19 7.91
C LYS A 240 -8.00 -38.22 8.37
N ILE A 241 -7.84 -37.63 9.54
CA ILE A 241 -8.74 -36.59 10.09
C ILE A 241 -8.75 -35.37 9.16
N ARG A 242 -7.57 -34.89 8.75
CA ARG A 242 -7.45 -33.74 7.83
C ARG A 242 -8.16 -33.99 6.51
N LYS A 243 -7.99 -35.18 5.93
CA LYS A 243 -8.67 -35.58 4.69
C LYS A 243 -10.19 -35.67 4.87
N ASP A 244 -10.66 -36.26 5.96
CA ASP A 244 -12.09 -36.37 6.27
C ASP A 244 -12.76 -34.98 6.43
N LEU A 245 -12.08 -34.04 7.10
CA LEU A 245 -12.54 -32.66 7.22
C LEU A 245 -12.68 -31.98 5.85
N LEU A 246 -11.70 -32.14 4.96
CA LEU A 246 -11.73 -31.54 3.62
C LEU A 246 -12.82 -32.16 2.73
N LEU A 247 -13.00 -33.48 2.78
CA LEU A 247 -14.07 -34.15 2.05
C LEU A 247 -15.45 -33.69 2.53
N LYS A 248 -15.64 -33.53 3.85
CA LYS A 248 -16.87 -32.95 4.41
C LYS A 248 -17.06 -31.50 4.01
N ALA A 249 -15.99 -30.70 4.00
CA ALA A 249 -16.05 -29.31 3.54
C ALA A 249 -16.45 -29.22 2.06
N GLN A 250 -15.94 -30.11 1.21
CA GLN A 250 -16.32 -30.18 -0.20
C GLN A 250 -17.83 -30.41 -0.39
N VAL A 251 -18.43 -31.30 0.42
CA VAL A 251 -19.89 -31.54 0.41
C VAL A 251 -20.69 -30.31 0.84
N LEU A 252 -20.13 -29.45 1.69
CA LEU A 252 -20.78 -28.19 2.12
C LEU A 252 -20.77 -27.10 1.05
N GLY A 253 -19.96 -27.23 -0.01
CA GLY A 253 -19.88 -26.26 -1.10
C GLY A 253 -19.55 -24.85 -0.61
N SER A 254 -20.40 -23.87 -0.90
CA SER A 254 -20.21 -22.46 -0.51
C SER A 254 -20.18 -22.20 1.00
N LYS A 255 -20.66 -23.16 1.81
CA LYS A 255 -20.61 -23.11 3.29
C LYS A 255 -19.31 -23.66 3.87
N ALA A 256 -18.39 -24.16 3.04
CA ALA A 256 -17.09 -24.65 3.49
C ALA A 256 -16.30 -23.52 4.19
N PRO A 257 -15.69 -23.77 5.37
CA PRO A 257 -14.82 -22.79 6.01
C PRO A 257 -13.58 -22.52 5.16
N LEU A 258 -13.46 -21.30 4.62
CA LEU A 258 -12.31 -20.93 3.78
C LEU A 258 -10.97 -21.06 4.54
N GLN A 259 -10.98 -20.86 5.85
CA GLN A 259 -9.78 -21.03 6.67
C GLN A 259 -9.30 -22.48 6.73
N LEU A 260 -10.21 -23.46 6.71
CA LEU A 260 -9.85 -24.88 6.62
C LEU A 260 -9.18 -25.19 5.28
N LEU A 261 -9.74 -24.65 4.18
CA LEU A 261 -9.16 -24.81 2.84
C LEU A 261 -7.77 -24.14 2.76
N ARG A 262 -7.60 -22.96 3.38
CA ARG A 262 -6.31 -22.27 3.47
C ARG A 262 -5.25 -23.11 4.18
N LEU A 263 -5.56 -23.71 5.33
CA LEU A 263 -4.63 -24.58 6.06
C LEU A 263 -4.15 -25.75 5.19
N ALA A 264 -5.04 -26.32 4.38
CA ALA A 264 -4.71 -27.40 3.47
C ALA A 264 -3.87 -26.94 2.26
N LEU A 265 -4.15 -25.76 1.71
CA LEU A 265 -3.43 -25.19 0.57
C LEU A 265 -1.96 -24.90 0.88
N PHE A 266 -1.68 -24.32 2.05
CA PHE A 266 -0.35 -23.89 2.46
C PHE A 266 0.34 -24.89 3.40
N GLY A 267 -0.30 -26.04 3.64
CA GLY A 267 0.34 -27.19 4.25
C GLY A 267 1.35 -27.86 3.32
N LEU A 268 2.14 -28.79 3.87
CA LEU A 268 3.17 -29.52 3.12
C LEU A 268 2.64 -30.75 2.35
N ASP A 269 1.35 -31.08 2.47
CA ASP A 269 0.75 -32.26 1.84
C ASP A 269 0.04 -31.90 0.53
N SER A 270 0.62 -32.31 -0.60
CA SER A 270 0.12 -32.01 -1.93
C SER A 270 -1.25 -32.61 -2.24
N GLU A 271 -1.60 -33.74 -1.61
CA GLU A 271 -2.91 -34.39 -1.78
C GLU A 271 -4.00 -33.56 -1.10
N LEU A 272 -3.74 -33.10 0.13
CA LEU A 272 -4.67 -32.22 0.86
C LEU A 272 -4.82 -30.86 0.15
N ALA A 273 -3.72 -30.33 -0.38
CA ALA A 273 -3.75 -29.09 -1.16
C ALA A 273 -4.58 -29.25 -2.45
N SER A 274 -4.49 -30.39 -3.15
CA SER A 274 -5.33 -30.69 -4.33
C SER A 274 -6.82 -30.75 -3.97
N LEU A 275 -7.18 -31.43 -2.86
CA LEU A 275 -8.57 -31.45 -2.38
C LEU A 275 -9.10 -30.05 -2.05
N ALA A 276 -8.27 -29.21 -1.44
CA ALA A 276 -8.64 -27.82 -1.15
C ALA A 276 -8.87 -27.00 -2.43
N ARG A 277 -8.02 -27.14 -3.45
CA ARG A 277 -8.20 -26.50 -4.76
C ARG A 277 -9.46 -26.98 -5.46
N GLN A 278 -9.75 -28.28 -5.42
CA GLN A 278 -11.00 -28.83 -5.96
C GLN A 278 -12.24 -28.25 -5.26
N SER A 279 -12.20 -28.11 -3.93
CA SER A 279 -13.27 -27.47 -3.17
C SER A 279 -13.42 -25.98 -3.52
N LEU A 280 -12.33 -25.27 -3.74
CA LEU A 280 -12.37 -23.87 -4.17
C LEU A 280 -12.90 -23.71 -5.60
N ALA A 281 -12.55 -24.61 -6.51
CA ALA A 281 -12.97 -24.57 -7.90
C ALA A 281 -14.50 -24.65 -8.07
N VAL A 282 -15.20 -25.29 -7.13
CA VAL A 282 -16.67 -25.40 -7.11
C VAL A 282 -17.35 -24.45 -6.13
N SER A 283 -16.60 -23.61 -5.42
CA SER A 283 -17.16 -22.67 -4.45
C SER A 283 -18.02 -21.60 -5.13
N GLU A 284 -19.12 -21.24 -4.48
CA GLU A 284 -19.98 -20.10 -4.85
C GLU A 284 -19.88 -18.96 -3.81
N ASN A 285 -18.91 -19.03 -2.89
CA ASN A 285 -18.70 -17.99 -1.90
C ASN A 285 -17.79 -16.89 -2.48
N PRO A 286 -18.25 -15.63 -2.64
CA PRO A 286 -17.41 -14.53 -3.15
C PRO A 286 -16.14 -14.29 -2.33
N ALA A 287 -16.14 -14.58 -1.03
CA ALA A 287 -14.96 -14.48 -0.18
C ALA A 287 -13.86 -15.49 -0.57
N ALA A 288 -14.16 -16.50 -1.39
CA ALA A 288 -13.17 -17.43 -1.93
C ALA A 288 -12.23 -16.78 -2.95
N ILE A 289 -12.60 -15.64 -3.56
CA ILE A 289 -11.79 -14.94 -4.58
C ILE A 289 -10.35 -14.69 -4.08
N ASP A 290 -10.21 -14.16 -2.87
CA ASP A 290 -8.91 -13.83 -2.31
C ASP A 290 -8.06 -15.10 -2.08
N LEU A 291 -8.69 -16.19 -1.61
CA LEU A 291 -7.98 -17.45 -1.38
C LEU A 291 -7.63 -18.18 -2.69
N ILE A 292 -8.49 -18.10 -3.71
CA ILE A 292 -8.20 -18.63 -5.05
C ILE A 292 -7.01 -17.89 -5.67
N THR A 293 -6.98 -16.56 -5.55
CA THR A 293 -5.87 -15.73 -6.05
C THR A 293 -4.55 -16.09 -5.38
N LEU A 294 -4.56 -16.31 -4.06
CA LEU A 294 -3.38 -16.79 -3.35
C LEU A 294 -2.97 -18.20 -3.78
N ALA A 295 -3.92 -19.10 -4.01
CA ALA A 295 -3.63 -20.45 -4.50
C ALA A 295 -2.98 -20.42 -5.89
N LEU A 296 -3.47 -19.58 -6.81
CA LEU A 296 -2.93 -19.41 -8.17
C LEU A 296 -1.48 -18.90 -8.21
N GLY A 297 -0.98 -18.36 -7.10
CA GLY A 297 0.41 -17.97 -6.92
C GLY A 297 1.37 -19.10 -6.55
N VAL A 298 0.86 -20.32 -6.31
CA VAL A 298 1.65 -21.51 -5.98
C VAL A 298 1.68 -22.47 -7.18
N PRO A 299 2.80 -23.15 -7.47
CA PRO A 299 2.86 -24.16 -8.53
C PRO A 299 1.80 -25.26 -8.35
N MET A 300 1.08 -25.58 -9.43
CA MET A 300 0.04 -26.61 -9.44
C MET A 300 -0.14 -27.20 -10.85
N PRO A 301 -0.82 -28.35 -11.00
CA PRO A 301 -1.19 -28.89 -12.32
C PRO A 301 -2.10 -27.94 -13.12
N GLU A 302 -1.89 -27.88 -14.44
CA GLU A 302 -2.62 -26.96 -15.33
C GLU A 302 -4.15 -27.14 -15.28
N VAL A 303 -4.62 -28.38 -15.15
CA VAL A 303 -6.06 -28.68 -15.03
C VAL A 303 -6.67 -28.06 -13.77
N GLU A 304 -5.94 -28.07 -12.65
CA GLU A 304 -6.39 -27.45 -11.40
C GLU A 304 -6.34 -25.93 -11.52
N ARG A 305 -5.31 -25.39 -12.17
CA ARG A 305 -5.17 -23.95 -12.46
C ARG A 305 -6.36 -23.43 -13.27
N GLU A 306 -6.68 -24.07 -14.39
CA GLU A 306 -7.83 -23.70 -15.23
C GLU A 306 -9.15 -23.80 -14.46
N SER A 307 -9.31 -24.82 -13.61
CA SER A 307 -10.50 -24.97 -12.77
C SER A 307 -10.68 -23.80 -11.78
N LEU A 308 -9.58 -23.29 -11.22
CA LEU A 308 -9.60 -22.11 -10.35
C LEU A 308 -9.87 -20.81 -11.13
N LEU A 309 -9.38 -20.67 -12.35
CA LEU A 309 -9.67 -19.53 -13.21
C LEU A 309 -11.15 -19.48 -13.61
N LEU A 310 -11.73 -20.63 -13.99
CA LEU A 310 -13.17 -20.76 -14.23
C LEU A 310 -14.00 -20.43 -12.98
N ALA A 311 -13.49 -20.77 -11.79
CA ALA A 311 -14.13 -20.38 -10.54
C ALA A 311 -14.12 -18.86 -10.33
N LEU A 312 -13.00 -18.18 -10.60
CA LEU A 312 -12.92 -16.71 -10.55
C LEU A 312 -13.88 -16.05 -11.54
N GLU A 313 -13.99 -16.56 -12.78
CA GLU A 313 -14.96 -16.06 -13.78
C GLU A 313 -16.40 -16.19 -13.29
N ARG A 314 -16.75 -17.36 -12.73
CA ARG A 314 -18.09 -17.62 -12.17
C ARG A 314 -18.39 -16.70 -10.98
N LEU A 315 -17.45 -16.58 -10.04
CA LEU A 315 -17.57 -15.67 -8.90
C LEU A 315 -17.62 -14.20 -9.35
N GLY A 316 -17.05 -13.89 -10.52
CA GLY A 316 -17.11 -12.62 -11.22
C GLY A 316 -18.52 -12.09 -11.46
N ALA A 317 -19.52 -12.96 -11.55
CA ALA A 317 -20.92 -12.58 -11.66
C ALA A 317 -21.51 -11.99 -10.37
N MET A 318 -20.90 -12.27 -9.22
CA MET A 318 -21.30 -11.76 -7.90
C MET A 318 -20.40 -10.62 -7.41
N ASP A 319 -19.10 -10.70 -7.71
CA ASP A 319 -18.10 -9.69 -7.39
C ASP A 319 -17.21 -9.44 -8.62
N PRO A 320 -17.28 -8.25 -9.26
CA PRO A 320 -16.51 -7.92 -10.47
C PRO A 320 -15.00 -8.15 -10.37
N ARG A 321 -14.44 -8.19 -9.14
CA ARG A 321 -13.02 -8.52 -8.91
C ARG A 321 -12.67 -9.92 -9.41
N GLY A 322 -13.58 -10.89 -9.27
CA GLY A 322 -13.35 -12.27 -9.72
C GLY A 322 -13.08 -12.33 -11.22
N LYS A 323 -13.91 -11.66 -12.03
CA LYS A 323 -13.73 -11.58 -13.49
C LYS A 323 -12.41 -10.89 -13.85
N THR A 324 -12.12 -9.77 -13.19
CA THR A 324 -10.87 -9.01 -13.42
C THR A 324 -9.65 -9.89 -13.14
N LEU A 325 -9.61 -10.58 -11.99
CA LEU A 325 -8.50 -11.44 -11.60
C LEU A 325 -8.34 -12.64 -12.54
N ALA A 326 -9.42 -13.23 -13.03
CA ALA A 326 -9.36 -14.29 -14.03
C ALA A 326 -8.67 -13.80 -15.32
N VAL A 327 -9.11 -12.66 -15.85
CA VAL A 327 -8.52 -12.05 -17.05
C VAL A 327 -7.04 -11.70 -16.81
N VAL A 328 -6.70 -11.18 -15.63
CA VAL A 328 -5.32 -10.87 -15.24
C VAL A 328 -4.45 -12.12 -15.25
N HIS A 329 -4.88 -13.20 -14.60
CA HIS A 329 -4.10 -14.44 -14.58
C HIS A 329 -3.98 -15.10 -15.96
N ARG A 330 -5.01 -15.02 -16.80
CA ARG A 330 -4.94 -15.48 -18.20
C ARG A 330 -3.96 -14.63 -19.02
N GLY A 331 -4.00 -13.31 -18.85
CA GLY A 331 -3.11 -12.39 -19.58
C GLY A 331 -1.65 -12.60 -19.20
N LEU A 332 -1.35 -12.81 -17.91
CA LEU A 332 -0.01 -13.10 -17.42
C LEU A 332 0.50 -14.50 -17.81
N GLY A 333 -0.41 -15.45 -18.00
CA GLY A 333 -0.08 -16.79 -18.50
C GLY A 333 0.07 -16.88 -20.02
N SER A 334 -0.30 -15.83 -20.75
CA SER A 334 -0.32 -15.81 -22.22
C SER A 334 0.90 -15.09 -22.79
N THR A 335 1.19 -15.34 -24.07
CA THR A 335 2.21 -14.59 -24.82
C THR A 335 1.58 -13.42 -25.57
N SER A 336 2.31 -12.31 -25.72
CA SER A 336 1.84 -11.20 -26.55
C SER A 336 1.90 -11.58 -28.03
N ALA A 337 0.80 -11.34 -28.76
CA ALA A 337 0.78 -11.49 -30.21
C ALA A 337 1.52 -10.37 -30.95
N ASN A 338 1.75 -9.23 -30.28
CA ASN A 338 2.39 -8.04 -30.87
C ASN A 338 3.90 -7.99 -30.59
N LEU A 339 4.39 -8.71 -29.58
CA LEU A 339 5.78 -8.63 -29.14
C LEU A 339 6.30 -9.94 -28.54
N ASP A 340 7.29 -10.54 -29.20
CA ASP A 340 8.05 -11.67 -28.64
C ASP A 340 9.15 -11.15 -27.69
N ALA A 341 8.80 -10.99 -26.41
CA ALA A 341 9.71 -10.44 -25.41
C ALA A 341 11.00 -11.27 -25.23
N ALA A 342 10.93 -12.60 -25.42
CA ALA A 342 12.09 -13.47 -25.27
C ALA A 342 13.10 -13.21 -26.40
N ARG A 343 12.62 -13.19 -27.66
CA ARG A 343 13.46 -12.88 -28.82
C ARG A 343 14.04 -11.47 -28.78
N TRP A 344 13.25 -10.51 -28.29
CA TRP A 344 13.70 -9.13 -28.07
C TRP A 344 14.84 -9.04 -27.06
N ASN A 345 14.65 -9.63 -25.88
CA ASN A 345 15.66 -9.64 -24.83
C ASN A 345 16.94 -10.38 -25.27
N GLU A 346 16.80 -11.48 -26.01
CA GLU A 346 17.96 -12.17 -26.59
C GLU A 346 18.73 -11.27 -27.57
N SER A 347 18.02 -10.59 -28.46
CA SER A 347 18.64 -9.66 -29.43
C SER A 347 19.34 -8.50 -28.72
N LEU A 348 18.73 -7.93 -27.67
CA LEU A 348 19.34 -6.84 -26.89
C LEU A 348 20.61 -7.27 -26.16
N ARG A 349 20.73 -8.53 -25.72
CA ARG A 349 21.94 -9.07 -25.06
C ARG A 349 23.12 -9.23 -26.01
N GLN A 350 22.86 -9.46 -27.30
CA GLN A 350 23.90 -9.70 -28.30
C GLN A 350 24.51 -8.41 -28.86
N VAL A 351 23.85 -7.27 -28.67
CA VAL A 351 24.34 -5.98 -29.16
C VAL A 351 25.26 -5.35 -28.12
N ALA A 352 26.43 -4.88 -28.57
CA ALA A 352 27.40 -4.22 -27.70
C ALA A 352 26.78 -3.01 -26.98
N PRO A 353 27.14 -2.74 -25.71
CA PRO A 353 26.67 -1.57 -24.99
C PRO A 353 27.04 -0.30 -25.76
N GLU A 354 26.07 0.59 -25.93
CA GLU A 354 26.24 1.87 -26.63
C GLU A 354 27.30 2.73 -25.92
N ALA A 355 28.03 3.55 -26.69
CA ALA A 355 29.02 4.46 -26.15
C ALA A 355 28.39 5.41 -25.10
N PRO A 356 29.16 5.90 -24.11
CA PRO A 356 28.66 6.85 -23.11
C PRO A 356 27.93 8.02 -23.77
N ARG A 357 26.76 8.39 -23.24
CA ARG A 357 25.98 9.50 -23.80
C ARG A 357 26.82 10.79 -23.78
N PRO A 358 26.89 11.53 -24.89
CA PRO A 358 27.64 12.78 -24.95
C PRO A 358 27.05 13.84 -24.02
N ALA A 359 27.87 14.84 -23.69
CA ALA A 359 27.46 15.96 -22.85
C ALA A 359 26.25 16.69 -23.46
N PRO A 360 25.40 17.36 -22.65
CA PRO A 360 24.18 18.01 -23.17
C PRO A 360 24.42 18.97 -24.34
N GLU A 361 25.51 19.74 -24.30
CA GLU A 361 25.87 20.68 -25.36
C GLU A 361 26.30 19.97 -26.66
N GLU A 362 27.09 18.91 -26.55
CA GLU A 362 27.52 18.10 -27.69
C GLU A 362 26.33 17.40 -28.33
N ARG A 363 25.42 16.87 -27.51
CA ARG A 363 24.17 16.26 -27.98
C ARG A 363 23.32 17.26 -28.74
N ARG A 364 23.15 18.47 -28.21
CA ARG A 364 22.41 19.54 -28.88
C ARG A 364 23.01 19.86 -30.25
N ARG A 365 24.33 20.06 -30.32
CA ARG A 365 25.03 20.33 -31.59
C ARG A 365 24.87 19.18 -32.58
N ALA A 366 24.95 17.93 -32.11
CA ALA A 366 24.75 16.76 -32.96
C ALA A 366 23.33 16.69 -33.52
N VAL A 367 22.31 17.00 -32.72
CA VAL A 367 20.91 17.03 -33.16
C VAL A 367 20.66 18.17 -34.14
N GLU A 368 21.16 19.39 -33.87
CA GLU A 368 21.05 20.54 -34.78
C GLU A 368 21.76 20.28 -36.13
N ALA A 369 22.95 19.66 -36.09
CA ALA A 369 23.68 19.26 -37.30
C ALA A 369 22.91 18.20 -38.09
N ARG A 370 22.31 17.21 -37.42
CA ARG A 370 21.48 16.16 -38.06
C ARG A 370 20.27 16.77 -38.76
N VAL A 371 19.56 17.71 -38.11
CA VAL A 371 18.43 18.41 -38.73
C VAL A 371 18.88 19.21 -39.95
N SER A 372 19.98 19.96 -39.83
CA SER A 372 20.50 20.78 -40.93
C SER A 372 20.86 19.91 -42.14
N TYR A 373 21.56 18.80 -41.93
CA TYR A 373 21.92 17.85 -42.99
C TYR A 373 20.67 17.22 -43.61
N ALA A 374 19.77 16.65 -42.79
CA ALA A 374 18.57 16.00 -43.30
C ALA A 374 17.65 16.97 -44.05
N SER A 375 17.57 18.23 -43.62
CA SER A 375 16.79 19.27 -44.30
C SER A 375 17.35 19.60 -45.68
N VAL A 376 18.68 19.64 -45.84
CA VAL A 376 19.32 19.86 -47.15
C VAL A 376 19.04 18.69 -48.08
N VAL A 377 19.19 17.45 -47.60
CA VAL A 377 18.95 16.24 -48.40
C VAL A 377 17.48 16.15 -48.84
N ALA A 378 16.54 16.28 -47.91
CA ALA A 378 15.11 16.22 -48.21
C ALA A 378 14.63 17.37 -49.12
N SER A 379 15.26 18.55 -49.03
CA SER A 379 14.93 19.67 -49.95
C SER A 379 15.47 19.45 -51.35
N ALA A 380 16.62 18.79 -51.49
CA ALA A 380 17.19 18.43 -52.79
C ALA A 380 16.43 17.28 -53.46
N GLN A 381 15.79 16.42 -52.68
CA GLN A 381 15.06 15.23 -53.14
C GLN A 381 13.68 15.14 -52.45
N PRO A 382 12.74 16.04 -52.79
CA PRO A 382 11.47 16.14 -52.08
C PRO A 382 10.60 14.88 -52.19
N ASP A 383 10.71 14.16 -53.31
CA ASP A 383 9.97 12.91 -53.58
C ASP A 383 10.65 11.66 -52.98
N ASP A 384 11.84 11.77 -52.40
CA ASP A 384 12.50 10.65 -51.72
C ASP A 384 11.89 10.45 -50.31
N ALA A 385 11.02 9.45 -50.20
CA ALA A 385 10.36 9.09 -48.96
C ALA A 385 11.33 8.73 -47.82
N ALA A 386 12.52 8.18 -48.12
CA ALA A 386 13.52 7.87 -47.10
C ALA A 386 14.17 9.15 -46.56
N ALA A 387 14.50 10.10 -47.43
CA ALA A 387 15.01 11.42 -47.04
C ALA A 387 14.00 12.19 -46.17
N GLN A 388 12.71 12.12 -46.50
CA GLN A 388 11.64 12.72 -45.70
C GLN A 388 11.52 12.08 -44.31
N LEU A 389 11.65 10.75 -44.21
CA LEU A 389 11.64 10.06 -42.92
C LEU A 389 12.86 10.43 -42.07
N ASP A 390 14.05 10.50 -42.65
CA ASP A 390 15.26 10.89 -41.93
C ASP A 390 15.18 12.33 -41.41
N LEU A 391 14.58 13.25 -42.19
CA LEU A 391 14.24 14.59 -41.74
C LEU A 391 13.23 14.56 -40.59
N ALA A 392 12.16 13.77 -40.69
CA ALA A 392 11.15 13.65 -39.65
C ALA A 392 11.75 13.19 -38.31
N GLU A 393 12.60 12.16 -38.32
CA GLU A 393 13.26 11.67 -37.11
C GLU A 393 14.26 12.68 -36.53
N ALA A 394 14.97 13.43 -37.38
CA ALA A 394 15.86 14.50 -36.94
C ALA A 394 15.08 15.64 -36.26
N LEU A 395 13.98 16.09 -36.86
CA LEU A 395 13.09 17.10 -36.30
C LEU A 395 12.47 16.64 -34.99
N LEU A 396 12.08 15.36 -34.91
CA LEU A 396 11.55 14.77 -33.69
C LEU A 396 12.60 14.78 -32.56
N ALA A 397 13.85 14.37 -32.85
CA ALA A 397 14.94 14.43 -31.88
C ALA A 397 15.17 15.85 -31.36
N MET A 398 15.11 16.86 -32.25
CA MET A 398 15.21 18.28 -31.87
C MET A 398 14.02 18.78 -31.05
N ALA A 399 12.81 18.29 -31.32
CA ALA A 399 11.62 18.64 -30.54
C ALA A 399 11.68 18.08 -29.11
N LEU A 400 12.36 16.96 -28.91
CA LEU A 400 12.47 16.24 -27.65
C LEU A 400 13.64 16.69 -26.77
N ASP A 401 14.70 17.27 -27.34
CA ASP A 401 15.88 17.69 -26.60
C ASP A 401 15.58 18.94 -25.74
N PRO A 402 15.57 18.84 -24.39
CA PRO A 402 15.31 19.99 -23.52
C PRO A 402 16.28 21.16 -23.74
N ALA A 403 17.53 20.88 -24.12
CA ALA A 403 18.55 21.89 -24.39
C ALA A 403 18.31 22.63 -25.71
N ALA A 404 17.59 22.01 -26.65
CA ALA A 404 17.16 22.67 -27.90
C ALA A 404 15.91 23.53 -27.70
N VAL A 405 15.18 23.33 -26.61
CA VAL A 405 13.86 23.95 -26.32
C VAL A 405 13.98 25.14 -25.39
N TRP A 406 14.87 25.05 -24.39
CA TRP A 406 15.02 26.06 -23.35
C TRP A 406 16.35 26.79 -23.49
N THR A 407 16.27 28.10 -23.63
CA THR A 407 17.38 29.04 -23.43
C THR A 407 17.07 29.93 -22.22
N PRO A 408 18.08 30.52 -21.56
CA PRO A 408 17.87 31.47 -20.46
C PRO A 408 16.94 32.65 -20.80
N TRP A 409 16.74 32.92 -22.09
CA TRP A 409 15.99 34.05 -22.63
C TRP A 409 14.58 33.67 -23.13
N THR A 410 14.22 32.38 -23.17
CA THR A 410 12.90 31.92 -23.62
C THR A 410 11.94 31.72 -22.45
N SER A 411 10.79 32.39 -22.50
CA SER A 411 9.71 32.12 -21.55
C SER A 411 9.15 30.70 -21.72
N ARG A 412 8.60 30.11 -20.65
CA ARG A 412 7.95 28.79 -20.70
C ARG A 412 6.85 28.71 -21.78
N GLY A 413 6.10 29.80 -21.99
CA GLY A 413 5.06 29.87 -23.01
C GLY A 413 5.62 29.83 -24.44
N GLN A 414 6.72 30.53 -24.71
CA GLN A 414 7.40 30.50 -26.00
C GLN A 414 8.03 29.14 -26.28
N ALA A 415 8.68 28.53 -25.29
CA ALA A 415 9.24 27.18 -25.39
C ALA A 415 8.17 26.14 -25.77
N LYS A 416 6.99 26.20 -25.12
CA LYS A 416 5.86 25.31 -25.44
C LYS A 416 5.35 25.49 -26.88
N ARG A 417 5.25 26.74 -27.36
CA ARG A 417 4.83 27.03 -28.75
C ARG A 417 5.86 26.52 -29.76
N LEU A 418 7.15 26.79 -29.52
CA LEU A 418 8.23 26.33 -30.38
C LEU A 418 8.26 24.80 -30.49
N ASN A 419 8.08 24.08 -29.39
CA ASN A 419 7.97 22.62 -29.41
C ASN A 419 6.81 22.13 -30.25
N SER A 420 5.63 22.74 -30.07
CA SER A 420 4.47 22.35 -30.85
C SER A 420 4.69 22.55 -32.36
N LEU A 421 5.40 23.60 -32.77
CA LEU A 421 5.76 23.80 -34.17
C LEU A 421 6.74 22.71 -34.66
N ARG A 422 7.79 22.42 -33.91
CA ARG A 422 8.75 21.36 -34.27
C ARG A 422 8.09 19.98 -34.41
N PHE A 423 7.14 19.63 -33.55
CA PHE A 423 6.37 18.40 -33.71
C PHE A 423 5.46 18.41 -34.94
N LYS A 424 4.93 19.58 -35.34
CA LYS A 424 4.16 19.71 -36.60
C LYS A 424 5.06 19.56 -37.82
N ASP A 425 6.27 20.12 -37.78
CA ASP A 425 7.23 19.97 -38.87
C ASP A 425 7.67 18.51 -39.02
N ALA A 426 7.93 17.82 -37.90
CA ALA A 426 8.20 16.38 -37.89
C ALA A 426 7.01 15.56 -38.41
N GLU A 427 5.78 15.92 -38.03
CA GLU A 427 4.57 15.27 -38.54
C GLU A 427 4.43 15.47 -40.05
N ALA A 428 4.66 16.69 -40.56
CA ALA A 428 4.57 16.99 -41.98
C ALA A 428 5.57 16.16 -42.80
N ALA A 429 6.84 16.12 -42.38
CA ALA A 429 7.86 15.28 -43.02
C ALA A 429 7.50 13.78 -42.95
N THR A 430 6.95 13.32 -41.83
CA THR A 430 6.46 11.93 -41.70
C THR A 430 5.34 11.62 -42.70
N ARG A 431 4.39 12.55 -42.88
CA ARG A 431 3.28 12.40 -43.83
C ARG A 431 3.77 12.40 -45.27
N SER A 432 4.74 13.25 -45.62
CA SER A 432 5.37 13.23 -46.94
C SER A 432 6.07 11.90 -47.23
N ALA A 433 6.75 11.31 -46.24
CA ALA A 433 7.33 9.97 -46.39
C ALA A 433 6.25 8.89 -46.66
N ILE A 434 5.12 8.96 -45.95
CA ILE A 434 3.99 8.05 -46.13
C ILE A 434 3.34 8.23 -47.52
N GLU A 435 3.14 9.48 -47.97
CA GLU A 435 2.60 9.81 -49.29
C GLU A 435 3.53 9.34 -50.41
N GLY A 436 4.85 9.39 -50.18
CA GLY A 436 5.87 8.80 -51.05
C GLY A 436 5.93 7.26 -51.02
N GLY A 437 5.00 6.60 -50.30
CA GLY A 437 4.82 5.14 -50.30
C GLY A 437 5.65 4.38 -49.26
N LEU A 438 6.40 5.07 -48.39
CA LEU A 438 7.16 4.41 -47.33
C LEU A 438 6.24 4.10 -46.14
N LEU A 439 5.86 2.82 -46.02
CA LEU A 439 5.03 2.31 -44.92
C LEU A 439 5.81 1.28 -44.11
N ASN A 440 6.35 1.69 -42.96
CA ASN A 440 7.08 0.79 -42.06
C ASN A 440 6.94 1.22 -40.59
N TRP A 441 7.56 0.44 -39.69
CA TRP A 441 7.50 0.72 -38.25
C TRP A 441 8.11 2.08 -37.86
N ARG A 442 9.08 2.62 -38.62
CA ARG A 442 9.71 3.93 -38.35
C ARG A 442 8.74 5.07 -38.64
N THR A 443 8.03 5.01 -39.77
CA THR A 443 6.98 6.00 -40.09
C THR A 443 5.84 5.98 -39.07
N ASP A 444 5.41 4.78 -38.65
CA ASP A 444 4.38 4.65 -37.60
C ASP A 444 4.89 5.16 -36.24
N THR A 445 6.17 4.95 -35.93
CA THR A 445 6.81 5.45 -34.69
C THR A 445 6.86 6.98 -34.67
N ALA A 446 7.34 7.60 -35.75
CA ALA A 446 7.41 9.06 -35.85
C ALA A 446 6.01 9.68 -35.74
N LEU A 447 5.02 9.10 -36.42
CA LEU A 447 3.63 9.56 -36.36
C LEU A 447 3.03 9.38 -34.96
N ALA A 448 3.28 8.25 -34.29
CA ALA A 448 2.80 8.00 -32.92
C ALA A 448 3.32 9.06 -31.95
N LEU A 449 4.62 9.35 -31.99
CA LEU A 449 5.26 10.32 -31.12
C LEU A 449 4.78 11.74 -31.42
N CYS A 450 4.68 12.13 -32.70
CA CYS A 450 4.12 13.44 -33.07
C CYS A 450 2.67 13.60 -32.58
N ASN A 451 1.82 12.59 -32.78
CA ASN A 451 0.44 12.62 -32.30
C ASN A 451 0.36 12.75 -30.77
N TRP A 452 1.21 12.04 -30.04
CA TRP A 452 1.27 12.12 -28.58
C TRP A 452 1.58 13.55 -28.10
N TYR A 453 2.69 14.13 -28.58
CA TYR A 453 3.12 15.45 -28.14
C TYR A 453 2.24 16.60 -28.67
N LEU A 454 1.47 16.36 -29.73
CA LEU A 454 0.47 17.29 -30.24
C LEU A 454 -0.92 17.13 -29.58
N GLY A 455 -1.03 16.29 -28.54
CA GLY A 455 -2.26 16.15 -27.75
C GLY A 455 -3.34 15.30 -28.41
N ARG A 456 -2.95 14.34 -29.25
CA ARG A 456 -3.84 13.40 -29.95
C ARG A 456 -3.57 11.96 -29.50
N PRO A 457 -3.82 11.61 -28.22
CA PRO A 457 -3.42 10.31 -27.66
C PRO A 457 -4.08 9.11 -28.34
N GLY A 458 -5.34 9.22 -28.76
CA GLY A 458 -6.03 8.13 -29.47
C GLY A 458 -5.36 7.74 -30.80
N GLU A 459 -4.94 8.72 -31.60
CA GLU A 459 -4.18 8.47 -32.83
C GLU A 459 -2.75 8.00 -32.53
N ALA A 460 -2.14 8.52 -31.46
CA ALA A 460 -0.83 8.10 -31.00
C ALA A 460 -0.79 6.61 -30.66
N HIS A 461 -1.78 6.10 -29.91
CA HIS A 461 -1.85 4.69 -29.53
C HIS A 461 -2.09 3.76 -30.73
N LYS A 462 -2.92 4.18 -31.70
CA LYS A 462 -3.14 3.40 -32.93
C LYS A 462 -1.85 3.26 -33.73
N SER A 463 -1.11 4.35 -33.94
CA SER A 463 0.18 4.32 -34.63
C SER A 463 1.23 3.53 -33.84
N ALA A 464 1.26 3.66 -32.51
CA ALA A 464 2.18 2.90 -31.66
C ALA A 464 1.95 1.38 -31.77
N ALA A 465 0.69 0.93 -31.80
CA ALA A 465 0.37 -0.48 -31.97
C ALA A 465 0.86 -1.04 -33.31
N LYS A 466 0.68 -0.30 -34.41
CA LYS A 466 1.22 -0.67 -35.72
C LYS A 466 2.74 -0.73 -35.73
N ALA A 467 3.38 0.29 -35.14
CA ALA A 467 4.83 0.35 -35.04
C ALA A 467 5.39 -0.86 -34.29
N VAL A 468 4.88 -1.16 -33.09
CA VAL A 468 5.38 -2.28 -32.26
C VAL A 468 5.21 -3.62 -32.96
N ALA A 469 4.05 -3.88 -33.58
CA ALA A 469 3.80 -5.13 -34.29
C ALA A 469 4.74 -5.37 -35.49
N ALA A 470 5.21 -4.30 -36.14
CA ALA A 470 6.13 -4.37 -37.29
C ALA A 470 7.61 -4.15 -36.91
N MET A 471 7.92 -3.86 -35.65
CA MET A 471 9.27 -3.49 -35.21
C MET A 471 10.16 -4.74 -35.12
N PRO A 472 11.33 -4.76 -35.78
CA PRO A 472 12.28 -5.86 -35.65
C PRO A 472 12.84 -5.91 -34.21
N PRO A 473 13.14 -7.10 -33.67
CA PRO A 473 13.71 -7.23 -32.33
C PRO A 473 15.11 -6.61 -32.24
N GLY A 474 15.46 -6.13 -31.05
CA GLY A 474 16.80 -5.60 -30.75
C GLY A 474 17.02 -4.13 -31.13
N GLN A 475 15.98 -3.39 -31.52
CA GLN A 475 16.12 -1.93 -31.68
C GLN A 475 16.48 -1.29 -30.34
N GLN A 476 17.54 -0.47 -30.33
CA GLN A 476 18.05 0.19 -29.12
C GLN A 476 17.79 1.69 -29.08
N SER A 477 17.21 2.25 -30.14
CA SER A 477 17.01 3.70 -30.25
C SER A 477 16.03 4.22 -29.20
N TRP A 478 16.18 5.51 -28.86
CA TRP A 478 15.22 6.18 -27.99
C TRP A 478 13.79 6.12 -28.55
N ASN A 479 13.64 6.23 -29.88
CA ASN A 479 12.33 6.12 -30.56
C ASN A 479 11.68 4.75 -30.32
N ALA A 480 12.46 3.67 -30.38
CA ALA A 480 11.96 2.32 -30.10
C ALA A 480 11.48 2.18 -28.64
N MET A 481 12.28 2.64 -27.67
CA MET A 481 11.87 2.71 -26.27
C MET A 481 10.58 3.53 -26.08
N ALA A 482 10.52 4.72 -26.68
CA ALA A 482 9.41 5.63 -26.50
C ALA A 482 8.09 5.09 -27.07
N VAL A 483 8.12 4.45 -28.24
CA VAL A 483 6.91 3.88 -28.85
C VAL A 483 6.47 2.59 -28.14
N LEU A 484 7.40 1.77 -27.64
CA LEU A 484 7.09 0.66 -26.74
C LEU A 484 6.35 1.16 -25.49
N SER A 485 6.89 2.18 -24.81
CA SER A 485 6.26 2.79 -23.65
C SER A 485 4.87 3.37 -23.98
N LEU A 486 4.70 4.02 -25.13
CA LEU A 486 3.42 4.57 -25.58
C LEU A 486 2.39 3.47 -25.89
N PHE A 487 2.82 2.36 -26.49
CA PHE A 487 1.96 1.21 -26.74
C PHE A 487 1.47 0.57 -25.43
N ALA A 488 2.37 0.32 -24.47
CA ALA A 488 1.98 -0.16 -23.15
C ALA A 488 1.07 0.83 -22.42
N HIS A 489 1.33 2.15 -22.54
CA HIS A 489 0.46 3.19 -21.98
C HIS A 489 -0.96 3.12 -22.56
N GLY A 490 -1.09 2.99 -23.89
CA GLY A 490 -2.39 2.86 -24.54
C GLY A 490 -3.17 1.63 -24.08
N ARG A 491 -2.50 0.49 -23.88
CA ARG A 491 -3.12 -0.71 -23.30
C ARG A 491 -3.54 -0.52 -21.86
N LYS A 492 -2.70 0.09 -21.02
CA LYS A 492 -3.04 0.41 -19.61
C LYS A 492 -4.28 1.30 -19.53
N GLN A 493 -4.35 2.33 -20.38
CA GLN A 493 -5.49 3.23 -20.43
C GLN A 493 -6.77 2.47 -20.85
N ALA A 494 -6.68 1.62 -21.88
CA ALA A 494 -7.83 0.84 -22.33
C ALA A 494 -8.35 -0.13 -21.25
N ILE A 495 -7.45 -0.79 -20.50
CA ILE A 495 -7.83 -1.62 -19.35
C ILE A 495 -8.50 -0.77 -18.27
N HIS A 496 -7.91 0.36 -17.91
CA HIS A 496 -8.46 1.25 -16.88
C HIS A 496 -9.86 1.77 -17.26
N GLU A 497 -10.05 2.21 -18.50
CA GLU A 497 -11.35 2.64 -19.03
C GLU A 497 -12.37 1.49 -19.00
N ALA A 498 -11.99 0.29 -19.44
CA ALA A 498 -12.86 -0.89 -19.39
C ALA A 498 -13.26 -1.24 -17.95
N THR A 499 -12.30 -1.25 -17.01
CA THR A 499 -12.57 -1.51 -15.58
C THR A 499 -13.51 -0.47 -14.98
N LEU A 500 -13.29 0.83 -15.24
CA LEU A 500 -14.17 1.89 -14.76
C LEU A 500 -15.60 1.77 -15.32
N MET A 501 -15.73 1.35 -16.58
CA MET A 501 -17.03 1.14 -17.23
C MET A 501 -17.65 -0.23 -16.90
N GLY A 502 -17.00 -1.08 -16.10
CA GLY A 502 -17.43 -2.45 -15.85
C GLY A 502 -17.51 -3.32 -17.11
N SER A 503 -16.78 -2.93 -18.16
CA SER A 503 -16.75 -3.60 -19.46
C SER A 503 -15.63 -4.64 -19.54
N ASP A 504 -15.84 -5.63 -20.40
CA ASP A 504 -14.87 -6.69 -20.63
C ASP A 504 -13.67 -6.18 -21.40
N TRP A 505 -12.49 -6.69 -21.07
CA TRP A 505 -11.27 -6.42 -21.79
C TRP A 505 -10.50 -7.73 -22.05
N PRO A 506 -9.82 -7.85 -23.20
CA PRO A 506 -9.16 -9.09 -23.59
C PRO A 506 -7.86 -9.31 -22.80
N PRO A 507 -7.57 -10.54 -22.31
CA PRO A 507 -6.33 -10.87 -21.61
C PRO A 507 -5.05 -10.46 -22.37
N GLU A 508 -5.11 -10.45 -23.70
CA GLU A 508 -4.05 -10.05 -24.61
C GLU A 508 -3.54 -8.63 -24.35
N TRP A 509 -4.38 -7.71 -23.85
CA TRP A 509 -3.93 -6.36 -23.49
C TRP A 509 -2.94 -6.39 -22.33
N LEU A 510 -3.14 -7.27 -21.34
CA LEU A 510 -2.18 -7.43 -20.25
C LEU A 510 -0.94 -8.19 -20.70
N ALA A 511 -1.10 -9.21 -21.56
CA ALA A 511 0.04 -9.91 -22.16
C ALA A 511 0.95 -8.94 -22.94
N ASP A 512 0.35 -8.04 -23.72
CA ASP A 512 1.06 -6.96 -24.42
C ASP A 512 1.84 -6.06 -23.44
N ILE A 513 1.18 -5.57 -22.39
CA ILE A 513 1.81 -4.70 -21.37
C ILE A 513 2.99 -5.43 -20.71
N HIS A 514 2.77 -6.67 -20.27
CA HIS A 514 3.76 -7.46 -19.55
C HIS A 514 4.98 -7.76 -20.44
N ALA A 515 4.75 -8.15 -21.70
CA ALA A 515 5.80 -8.37 -22.69
C ALA A 515 6.62 -7.09 -22.93
N VAL A 516 5.94 -5.95 -23.15
CA VAL A 516 6.59 -4.66 -23.42
C VAL A 516 7.46 -4.22 -22.24
N TYR A 517 6.93 -4.26 -21.01
CA TYR A 517 7.72 -3.89 -19.85
C TYR A 517 8.85 -4.89 -19.56
N GLY A 518 8.68 -6.17 -19.91
CA GLY A 518 9.76 -7.16 -19.91
C GLY A 518 10.90 -6.80 -20.87
N VAL A 519 10.60 -6.22 -22.03
CA VAL A 519 11.62 -5.70 -22.96
C VAL A 519 12.21 -4.39 -22.44
N LEU A 520 11.38 -3.44 -21.97
CA LEU A 520 11.84 -2.17 -21.42
C LEU A 520 12.75 -2.36 -20.21
N ALA A 521 12.53 -3.38 -19.39
CA ALA A 521 13.41 -3.71 -18.26
C ALA A 521 14.86 -3.96 -18.70
N SER A 522 15.09 -4.45 -19.93
CA SER A 522 16.43 -4.70 -20.50
C SER A 522 16.87 -3.64 -21.52
N HIS A 523 15.94 -2.83 -22.05
CA HIS A 523 16.22 -1.87 -23.13
C HIS A 523 17.20 -0.76 -22.68
N PRO A 524 18.29 -0.46 -23.41
CA PRO A 524 19.32 0.51 -23.01
C PRO A 524 18.78 1.90 -22.63
N GLU A 525 17.85 2.43 -23.43
CA GLU A 525 17.24 3.74 -23.21
C GLU A 525 16.17 3.81 -22.09
N ALA A 526 15.75 2.66 -21.56
CA ALA A 526 14.76 2.62 -20.49
C ALA A 526 15.40 2.93 -19.13
N ASN A 527 14.60 3.52 -18.24
CA ASN A 527 14.99 3.84 -16.88
C ASN A 527 14.08 3.18 -15.83
N ALA A 528 14.43 3.31 -14.55
CA ALA A 528 13.71 2.74 -13.42
C ALA A 528 12.22 3.13 -13.34
N GLN A 529 11.78 4.23 -13.96
CA GLN A 529 10.36 4.61 -13.99
C GLN A 529 9.51 3.56 -14.71
N HIS A 530 10.01 2.93 -15.78
CA HIS A 530 9.24 1.91 -16.49
C HIS A 530 9.00 0.67 -15.61
N VAL A 531 9.99 0.26 -14.83
CA VAL A 531 9.84 -0.82 -13.85
C VAL A 531 8.80 -0.44 -12.79
N ILE A 532 8.86 0.79 -12.27
CA ILE A 532 7.89 1.30 -11.29
C ILE A 532 6.47 1.30 -11.88
N ASP A 533 6.31 1.80 -13.11
CA ASP A 533 5.01 1.88 -13.78
C ASP A 533 4.41 0.50 -14.07
N HIS A 534 5.24 -0.51 -14.28
CA HIS A 534 4.82 -1.91 -14.41
C HIS A 534 4.45 -2.52 -13.05
N TYR A 535 5.32 -2.36 -12.05
CA TYR A 535 5.09 -2.83 -10.68
C TYR A 535 3.80 -2.27 -10.09
N ASP A 536 3.63 -0.95 -10.11
CA ASP A 536 2.47 -0.27 -9.52
C ASP A 536 1.18 -0.71 -10.24
N PHE A 537 1.24 -0.92 -11.57
CA PHE A 537 0.10 -1.41 -12.37
C PHE A 537 -0.29 -2.86 -12.05
N LEU A 538 0.69 -3.75 -11.91
CA LEU A 538 0.43 -5.15 -11.54
C LEU A 538 -0.16 -5.24 -10.13
N LEU A 539 0.31 -4.41 -9.17
CA LEU A 539 -0.29 -4.33 -7.84
C LEU A 539 -1.74 -3.84 -7.87
N GLU A 540 -2.05 -2.82 -8.69
CA GLU A 540 -3.41 -2.30 -8.86
C GLU A 540 -4.38 -3.40 -9.36
N LEU A 541 -3.89 -4.29 -10.22
CA LEU A 541 -4.63 -5.43 -10.74
C LEU A 541 -4.66 -6.66 -9.80
N GLY A 542 -4.01 -6.59 -8.64
CA GLY A 542 -3.92 -7.70 -7.67
C GLY A 542 -2.88 -8.77 -8.01
N ALA A 543 -2.04 -8.57 -9.03
CA ALA A 543 -0.99 -9.49 -9.46
C ALA A 543 0.29 -9.35 -8.59
N ASN A 544 0.18 -9.68 -7.31
CA ASN A 544 1.23 -9.44 -6.31
C ASN A 544 2.56 -10.17 -6.63
N THR A 545 2.52 -11.44 -7.02
CA THR A 545 3.74 -12.23 -7.31
C THR A 545 4.48 -11.69 -8.55
N PRO A 546 3.84 -11.52 -9.73
CA PRO A 546 4.51 -10.91 -10.89
C PRO A 546 4.99 -9.48 -10.64
N ALA A 547 4.29 -8.71 -9.81
CA ALA A 547 4.76 -7.40 -9.39
C ALA A 547 6.10 -7.53 -8.64
N GLN A 548 6.16 -8.40 -7.63
CA GLN A 548 7.40 -8.61 -6.87
C GLN A 548 8.56 -9.08 -7.75
N GLU A 549 8.33 -10.01 -8.67
CA GLU A 549 9.33 -10.47 -9.65
C GLU A 549 9.84 -9.31 -10.53
N THR A 550 8.93 -8.46 -11.01
CA THR A 550 9.27 -7.26 -11.80
C THR A 550 10.15 -6.30 -11.00
N LEU A 551 9.82 -6.09 -9.72
CA LEU A 551 10.58 -5.21 -8.83
C LEU A 551 11.99 -5.74 -8.58
N GLU A 552 12.12 -7.04 -8.30
CA GLU A 552 13.42 -7.70 -8.07
C GLU A 552 14.29 -7.66 -9.34
N ALA A 553 13.73 -8.01 -10.50
CA ALA A 553 14.43 -7.91 -11.78
C ALA A 553 14.89 -6.47 -12.07
N GLY A 554 14.03 -5.48 -11.80
CA GLY A 554 14.39 -4.08 -11.99
C GLY A 554 15.49 -3.59 -11.05
N LEU A 555 15.54 -4.08 -9.81
CA LEU A 555 16.61 -3.76 -8.85
C LEU A 555 17.96 -4.40 -9.20
N THR A 556 17.98 -5.45 -10.03
CA THR A 556 19.23 -5.98 -10.59
C THR A 556 19.88 -4.97 -11.54
N ARG A 557 19.09 -4.27 -12.35
CA ARG A 557 19.60 -3.27 -13.32
C ARG A 557 19.74 -1.87 -12.73
N PHE A 558 18.75 -1.44 -11.95
CA PHE A 558 18.68 -0.09 -11.39
C PHE A 558 18.89 -0.13 -9.87
N HIS A 559 19.98 -0.77 -9.44
CA HIS A 559 20.29 -1.03 -8.03
C HIS A 559 20.41 0.23 -7.17
N SER A 560 20.72 1.40 -7.76
CA SER A 560 20.82 2.67 -7.04
C SER A 560 19.51 3.47 -7.01
N SER A 561 18.40 2.93 -7.55
CA SER A 561 17.13 3.66 -7.65
C SER A 561 16.41 3.78 -6.30
N PRO A 562 16.34 4.98 -5.68
CA PRO A 562 15.70 5.14 -4.38
C PRO A 562 14.21 4.83 -4.43
N ARG A 563 13.59 5.07 -5.59
CA ARG A 563 12.17 4.81 -5.81
C ARG A 563 11.88 3.32 -5.88
N LEU A 564 12.71 2.48 -6.49
CA LEU A 564 12.51 1.02 -6.47
C LEU A 564 12.69 0.47 -5.05
N HIS A 565 13.74 0.92 -4.35
CA HIS A 565 13.96 0.57 -2.95
C HIS A 565 12.79 0.95 -2.04
N GLN A 566 12.14 2.10 -2.27
CA GLN A 566 10.90 2.47 -1.57
C GLN A 566 9.79 1.40 -1.72
N ARG A 567 9.57 0.88 -2.95
CA ARG A 567 8.55 -0.17 -3.19
C ARG A 567 8.97 -1.47 -2.52
N LEU A 568 10.25 -1.83 -2.60
CA LEU A 568 10.78 -3.05 -1.98
C LEU A 568 10.59 -3.04 -0.47
N ARG A 569 10.90 -1.92 0.20
CA ARG A 569 10.69 -1.80 1.65
C ARG A 569 9.22 -1.95 2.02
N ALA A 570 8.33 -1.31 1.26
CA ALA A 570 6.89 -1.44 1.48
C ALA A 570 6.42 -2.90 1.29
N ALA A 571 6.93 -3.61 0.28
CA ALA A 571 6.62 -5.02 0.04
C ALA A 571 7.14 -5.92 1.17
N LEU A 572 8.38 -5.73 1.63
CA LEU A 572 8.99 -6.50 2.72
C LEU A 572 8.26 -6.29 4.05
N LEU A 573 7.87 -5.04 4.36
CA LEU A 573 7.07 -4.72 5.54
C LEU A 573 5.71 -5.43 5.52
N ARG A 574 5.02 -5.43 4.37
CA ARG A 574 3.77 -6.18 4.21
C ARG A 574 3.98 -7.69 4.36
N ALA A 575 5.09 -8.22 3.86
CA ALA A 575 5.36 -9.65 3.84
C ALA A 575 5.80 -10.22 5.20
N GLY A 576 6.54 -9.44 6.00
CA GLY A 576 7.12 -9.94 7.25
C GLY A 576 7.56 -8.86 8.25
N GLY A 577 7.09 -7.62 8.09
CA GLY A 577 7.33 -6.55 9.04
C GLY A 577 8.79 -6.09 9.11
N PRO A 578 9.18 -5.43 10.21
CA PRO A 578 10.50 -4.81 10.36
C PRO A 578 11.65 -5.82 10.36
N LEU A 579 11.45 -7.04 10.88
CA LEU A 579 12.48 -8.09 10.89
C LEU A 579 12.86 -8.54 9.46
N ARG A 580 11.87 -8.88 8.65
CA ARG A 580 12.09 -9.29 7.25
C ARG A 580 12.72 -8.16 6.42
N LEU A 581 12.32 -6.92 6.72
CA LEU A 581 12.91 -5.73 6.11
C LEU A 581 14.41 -5.65 6.41
N GLU A 582 14.82 -5.72 7.67
CA GLU A 582 16.23 -5.61 8.06
C GLU A 582 17.06 -6.80 7.59
N GLU A 583 16.53 -8.03 7.71
CA GLU A 583 17.20 -9.25 7.26
C GLU A 583 17.55 -9.19 5.77
N HIS A 584 16.59 -8.78 4.94
CA HIS A 584 16.78 -8.68 3.50
C HIS A 584 17.89 -7.68 3.14
N TYR A 585 17.86 -6.49 3.74
CA TYR A 585 18.86 -5.45 3.43
C TYR A 585 20.24 -5.77 4.00
N ARG A 586 20.32 -6.40 5.17
CA ARG A 586 21.59 -6.87 5.73
C ARG A 586 22.22 -7.93 4.84
N SER A 587 21.47 -8.96 4.47
CA SER A 587 21.95 -10.00 3.55
C SER A 587 22.39 -9.41 2.21
N ARG A 588 21.69 -8.40 1.70
CA ARG A 588 22.08 -7.70 0.47
C ARG A 588 23.36 -6.88 0.64
N ALA A 589 23.55 -6.19 1.76
CA ALA A 589 24.76 -5.41 2.03
C ALA A 589 26.01 -6.29 2.17
N GLU A 590 25.85 -7.53 2.65
CA GLU A 590 26.95 -8.50 2.79
C GLU A 590 27.39 -9.14 1.45
N GLN A 591 26.60 -9.01 0.38
CA GLN A 591 26.91 -9.61 -0.91
C GLN A 591 28.01 -8.82 -1.64
N SER A 592 29.01 -9.52 -2.19
CA SER A 592 30.09 -8.89 -2.97
C SER A 592 29.62 -8.24 -4.27
N SER A 593 28.41 -8.61 -4.74
CA SER A 593 27.71 -8.01 -5.89
C SER A 593 26.70 -6.94 -5.47
N ALA A 594 26.72 -6.50 -4.20
CA ALA A 594 25.89 -5.42 -3.74
C ALA A 594 26.23 -4.15 -4.54
N GLY A 595 25.24 -3.60 -5.24
CA GLY A 595 25.45 -2.40 -6.03
C GLY A 595 25.89 -1.22 -5.17
N GLU A 596 26.57 -0.26 -5.78
CA GLU A 596 26.86 1.05 -5.20
C GLU A 596 25.58 1.58 -4.51
N HIS A 597 25.66 1.98 -3.24
CA HIS A 597 24.54 2.41 -2.35
C HIS A 597 23.83 1.33 -1.50
N SER A 598 24.31 0.08 -1.46
CA SER A 598 23.70 -0.97 -0.61
C SER A 598 23.61 -0.59 0.86
N ASP A 599 24.71 -0.11 1.46
CA ASP A 599 24.78 0.28 2.87
C ASP A 599 23.84 1.44 3.18
N TRP A 600 23.76 2.43 2.28
CA TRP A 600 22.86 3.57 2.45
C TRP A 600 21.39 3.12 2.50
N PHE A 601 20.99 2.18 1.63
CA PHE A 601 19.63 1.65 1.66
C PHE A 601 19.37 0.72 2.85
N ALA A 602 20.39 0.01 3.34
CA ALA A 602 20.31 -0.79 4.55
C ALA A 602 20.10 0.10 5.79
N GLY A 603 20.86 1.21 5.90
CA GLY A 603 20.63 2.22 6.92
C GLY A 603 19.20 2.76 6.88
N GLN A 604 18.69 3.08 5.69
CA GLN A 604 17.32 3.56 5.53
C GLN A 604 16.27 2.51 5.93
N ALA A 605 16.53 1.23 5.62
CA ALA A 605 15.66 0.13 6.03
C ALA A 605 15.60 -0.02 7.56
N SER A 606 16.73 0.12 8.25
CA SER A 606 16.80 0.08 9.71
C SER A 606 16.12 1.27 10.39
N VAL A 607 16.20 2.49 9.83
CA VAL A 607 15.40 3.64 10.32
C VAL A 607 13.90 3.34 10.25
N ILE A 608 13.43 2.86 9.09
CA ILE A 608 12.02 2.53 8.90
C ILE A 608 11.59 1.38 9.83
N ALA A 609 12.43 0.37 10.02
CA ALA A 609 12.17 -0.71 10.97
C ALA A 609 12.00 -0.15 12.40
N ALA A 610 12.86 0.77 12.82
CA ALA A 610 12.77 1.42 14.13
C ALA A 610 11.46 2.21 14.31
N GLU A 611 11.02 2.92 13.27
CA GLU A 611 9.75 3.66 13.27
C GLU A 611 8.55 2.72 13.36
N VAL A 612 8.56 1.61 12.62
CA VAL A 612 7.52 0.58 12.70
C VAL A 612 7.46 -0.02 14.11
N TRP A 613 8.62 -0.33 14.71
CA TRP A 613 8.69 -0.80 16.09
C TRP A 613 8.15 0.22 17.10
N ARG A 614 8.39 1.51 16.89
CA ARG A 614 7.82 2.59 17.72
C ARG A 614 6.29 2.66 17.66
N THR A 615 5.70 2.22 16.56
CA THR A 615 4.25 2.13 16.38
C THR A 615 3.68 0.78 16.80
N ALA A 616 4.51 -0.15 17.29
CA ALA A 616 4.05 -1.47 17.69
C ALA A 616 3.09 -1.37 18.90
N PRO A 617 1.90 -1.96 18.82
CA PRO A 617 0.74 -1.68 19.67
C PRO A 617 0.59 -2.61 20.90
N ALA A 618 1.52 -3.56 21.13
CA ALA A 618 1.39 -4.59 22.17
C ALA A 618 2.36 -4.36 23.34
N PRO A 619 1.88 -4.04 24.55
CA PRO A 619 2.73 -3.72 25.71
C PRO A 619 3.57 -4.81 26.36
N GLU A 620 3.21 -6.08 26.26
CA GLU A 620 4.16 -7.17 26.57
C GLU A 620 5.40 -7.11 25.68
N ALA A 621 5.20 -6.64 24.45
CA ALA A 621 6.25 -6.41 23.49
C ALA A 621 6.65 -4.93 23.42
N GLN A 622 6.12 -4.00 24.23
CA GLN A 622 6.44 -2.57 24.05
C GLN A 622 7.84 -2.26 24.55
N ALA A 623 8.26 -2.84 25.69
CA ALA A 623 9.65 -2.74 26.12
C ALA A 623 10.57 -3.41 25.08
N ALA A 624 10.25 -4.63 24.64
CA ALA A 624 11.02 -5.35 23.62
C ALA A 624 11.02 -4.65 22.26
N ALA A 625 9.93 -3.98 21.86
CA ALA A 625 9.81 -3.22 20.62
C ALA A 625 10.51 -1.88 20.72
N GLN A 626 10.50 -1.23 21.88
CA GLN A 626 11.33 -0.06 22.15
C GLN A 626 12.81 -0.42 22.10
N ASP A 627 13.20 -1.56 22.66
CA ASP A 627 14.55 -2.10 22.56
C ASP A 627 14.91 -2.44 21.11
N ALA A 628 14.01 -3.10 20.39
CA ALA A 628 14.18 -3.38 18.96
C ALA A 628 14.26 -2.10 18.13
N ALA A 629 13.50 -1.06 18.47
CA ALA A 629 13.56 0.25 17.83
C ALA A 629 14.91 0.92 18.07
N ARG A 630 15.39 0.95 19.32
CA ARG A 630 16.73 1.49 19.63
C ARG A 630 17.83 0.72 18.91
N ALA A 631 17.75 -0.61 18.92
CA ALA A 631 18.72 -1.46 18.23
C ALA A 631 18.69 -1.26 16.71
N ALA A 632 17.51 -1.04 16.12
CA ALA A 632 17.39 -0.71 14.70
C ALA A 632 17.96 0.67 14.37
N TYR A 633 17.73 1.69 15.20
CA TYR A 633 18.40 2.99 15.02
C TYR A 633 19.93 2.88 15.11
N LEU A 634 20.46 2.13 16.07
CA LEU A 634 21.90 1.87 16.19
C LEU A 634 22.47 1.22 14.92
N ARG A 635 21.79 0.20 14.38
CA ARG A 635 22.19 -0.42 13.11
C ARG A 635 22.17 0.57 11.95
N ALA A 636 21.18 1.47 11.92
CA ALA A 636 21.15 2.52 10.90
C ALA A 636 22.37 3.45 11.01
N GLU A 637 22.76 3.84 12.22
CA GLU A 637 23.97 4.63 12.48
C GLU A 637 25.22 3.91 11.95
N GLU A 638 25.38 2.61 12.22
CA GLU A 638 26.49 1.78 11.72
C GLU A 638 26.56 1.75 10.19
N PHE A 639 25.44 1.49 9.51
CA PHE A 639 25.39 1.48 8.04
C PHE A 639 25.72 2.85 7.43
N TYR A 640 25.20 3.93 8.01
CA TYR A 640 25.47 5.28 7.51
C TYR A 640 26.91 5.73 7.80
N ALA A 641 27.51 5.30 8.91
CA ALA A 641 28.92 5.55 9.20
C ALA A 641 29.82 4.86 8.16
N ALA A 642 29.58 3.56 7.89
CA ALA A 642 30.30 2.82 6.86
C ALA A 642 30.13 3.47 5.46
N TRP A 643 28.92 3.97 5.16
CA TRP A 643 28.67 4.72 3.92
C TRP A 643 29.50 6.00 3.82
N ILE A 644 29.61 6.78 4.89
CA ILE A 644 30.40 8.02 4.93
C ILE A 644 31.88 7.74 4.69
N GLU A 645 32.41 6.68 5.30
CA GLU A 645 33.81 6.27 5.11
C GLU A 645 34.12 5.97 3.63
N GLN A 646 33.21 5.28 2.96
CA GLN A 646 33.35 4.92 1.55
C GLN A 646 33.03 6.09 0.60
N HIS A 647 32.12 7.01 0.99
CA HIS A 647 31.64 8.11 0.14
C HIS A 647 31.68 9.48 0.86
N PRO A 648 32.86 10.00 1.23
CA PRO A 648 32.96 11.25 2.02
C PRO A 648 32.29 12.47 1.37
N SER A 649 32.29 12.55 0.03
CA SER A 649 31.65 13.66 -0.70
C SER A 649 30.11 13.63 -0.63
N GLN A 650 29.52 12.52 -0.18
CA GLN A 650 28.09 12.33 -0.01
C GLN A 650 27.69 12.24 1.48
N ALA A 651 28.58 12.63 2.39
CA ALA A 651 28.40 12.45 3.83
C ALA A 651 27.18 13.20 4.40
N ASP A 652 26.80 14.35 3.85
CA ASP A 652 25.71 15.19 4.37
C ASP A 652 24.37 14.43 4.47
N SER A 653 24.04 13.63 3.45
CA SER A 653 22.82 12.81 3.43
C SER A 653 22.84 11.75 4.54
N ALA A 654 23.96 11.06 4.72
CA ALA A 654 24.08 10.04 5.76
C ALA A 654 24.10 10.65 7.17
N GLN A 655 24.80 11.78 7.37
CA GLN A 655 24.81 12.52 8.64
C GLN A 655 23.41 13.00 9.04
N HIS A 656 22.58 13.41 8.07
CA HIS A 656 21.18 13.73 8.32
C HIS A 656 20.43 12.55 8.96
N PHE A 657 20.55 11.34 8.41
CA PHE A 657 19.86 10.17 8.94
C PHE A 657 20.49 9.59 10.21
N ILE A 658 21.80 9.73 10.42
CA ILE A 658 22.45 9.42 11.71
C ILE A 658 21.84 10.31 12.80
N MET A 659 21.76 11.62 12.55
CA MET A 659 21.15 12.56 13.50
C MET A 659 19.70 12.16 13.83
N LEU A 660 18.87 11.87 12.82
CA LEU A 660 17.50 11.43 13.05
C LEU A 660 17.42 10.11 13.82
N SER A 661 18.38 9.21 13.63
CA SER A 661 18.45 7.93 14.37
C SER A 661 18.77 8.14 15.84
N ILE A 662 19.75 9.01 16.15
CA ILE A 662 20.10 9.41 17.52
C ILE A 662 18.90 10.10 18.19
N ALA A 663 18.24 11.04 17.50
CA ALA A 663 17.04 11.70 18.01
C ALA A 663 15.87 10.72 18.21
N GLY A 664 15.71 9.75 17.32
CA GLY A 664 14.74 8.67 17.42
C GLY A 664 14.95 7.79 18.64
N ARG A 665 16.21 7.48 19.00
CA ARG A 665 16.56 6.81 20.27
C ARG A 665 16.23 7.68 21.47
N GLY A 666 16.58 8.98 21.43
CA GLY A 666 16.20 9.95 22.45
C GLY A 666 14.67 10.03 22.66
N ARG A 667 13.90 9.89 21.58
CA ARG A 667 12.44 9.80 21.62
C ARG A 667 11.94 8.55 22.33
N VAL A 668 12.53 7.40 22.05
CA VAL A 668 12.18 6.13 22.73
C VAL A 668 12.45 6.24 24.24
N LEU A 669 13.62 6.73 24.63
CA LEU A 669 13.98 6.93 26.05
C LEU A 669 13.07 7.97 26.73
N THR A 670 12.75 9.05 26.03
CA THR A 670 11.79 10.06 26.53
C THR A 670 10.46 9.39 26.85
N ASN A 671 9.96 8.51 25.98
CA ASN A 671 8.71 7.77 26.19
C ASN A 671 8.80 6.81 27.39
N GLN A 672 9.95 6.16 27.60
CA GLN A 672 10.22 5.27 28.74
C GLN A 672 10.40 6.00 30.08
N GLY A 673 10.60 7.32 30.06
CA GLY A 673 10.83 8.11 31.28
C GLY A 673 12.31 8.26 31.66
N GLU A 674 13.21 7.74 30.84
CA GLU A 674 14.67 7.84 30.99
C GLU A 674 15.18 9.21 30.52
N LEU A 675 14.75 10.27 31.21
CA LEU A 675 14.90 11.65 30.72
C LEU A 675 16.36 12.12 30.62
N SER A 676 17.25 11.62 31.48
CA SER A 676 18.67 12.04 31.46
C SER A 676 19.40 11.49 30.24
N GLU A 677 19.24 10.19 29.95
CA GLU A 677 19.83 9.56 28.76
C GLU A 677 19.19 10.11 27.48
N ALA A 678 17.87 10.34 27.48
CA ALA A 678 17.19 10.98 26.36
C ALA A 678 17.74 12.37 26.05
N SER A 679 18.01 13.17 27.10
CA SER A 679 18.61 14.50 26.97
C SER A 679 19.99 14.45 26.32
N ALA A 680 20.85 13.51 26.76
CA ALA A 680 22.19 13.34 26.20
C ALA A 680 22.15 13.03 24.69
N LEU A 681 21.30 12.10 24.27
CA LEU A 681 21.15 11.77 22.84
C LEU A 681 20.61 12.93 22.02
N LEU A 682 19.64 13.69 22.53
CA LEU A 682 19.08 14.84 21.79
C LEU A 682 20.12 15.96 21.61
N LEU A 683 20.96 16.21 22.63
CA LEU A 683 22.07 17.15 22.53
C LEU A 683 23.14 16.68 21.53
N GLU A 684 23.46 15.39 21.55
CA GLU A 684 24.38 14.76 20.58
C GLU A 684 23.85 14.92 19.14
N ALA A 685 22.57 14.63 18.92
CA ALA A 685 21.92 14.78 17.61
C ALA A 685 22.00 16.23 17.11
N ILE A 686 21.66 17.22 17.95
CA ILE A 686 21.75 18.65 17.58
C ILE A 686 23.19 19.04 17.27
N ALA A 687 24.16 18.59 18.06
CA ALA A 687 25.56 18.89 17.84
C ALA A 687 26.08 18.30 16.51
N LEU A 688 25.61 17.11 16.14
CA LEU A 688 25.99 16.44 14.89
C LEU A 688 25.50 17.21 13.66
N ARG A 689 24.21 17.58 13.62
CA ARG A 689 23.64 18.27 12.45
C ARG A 689 22.45 19.18 12.80
N PRO A 690 22.69 20.42 13.28
CA PRO A 690 21.62 21.27 13.83
C PRO A 690 20.56 21.67 12.79
N LEU A 691 20.95 21.85 11.54
CA LEU A 691 20.05 22.19 10.42
C LEU A 691 19.00 21.11 10.11
N SER A 692 19.10 19.93 10.72
CA SER A 692 18.10 18.86 10.56
C SER A 692 17.16 18.73 11.77
N ALA A 693 17.30 19.57 12.80
CA ALA A 693 16.51 19.49 14.03
C ALA A 693 14.99 19.65 13.80
N ALA A 694 14.59 20.34 12.73
CA ALA A 694 13.20 20.53 12.33
C ALA A 694 12.68 19.45 11.36
N SER A 695 13.55 18.58 10.83
CA SER A 695 13.17 17.55 9.88
C SER A 695 12.32 16.48 10.58
N PRO A 696 11.09 16.21 10.11
CA PRO A 696 10.29 15.13 10.68
C PRO A 696 10.85 13.77 10.29
N ASP A 697 10.79 12.81 11.22
CA ASP A 697 10.96 11.39 10.93
C ASP A 697 9.78 10.83 10.11
N GLY A 698 9.81 9.54 9.77
CA GLY A 698 8.72 8.87 9.04
C GLY A 698 7.39 8.79 9.81
N LEU A 699 7.38 9.17 11.09
CA LEU A 699 6.19 9.29 11.93
C LEU A 699 5.72 10.75 12.06
N GLY A 700 6.36 11.69 11.35
CA GLY A 700 6.01 13.10 11.38
C GLY A 700 6.50 13.83 12.64
N ILE A 701 7.44 13.25 13.40
CA ILE A 701 7.96 13.80 14.65
C ILE A 701 9.38 14.32 14.40
N SER A 702 9.63 15.60 14.69
CA SER A 702 10.98 16.18 14.62
C SER A 702 11.77 16.01 15.93
N PRO A 703 13.11 16.10 15.88
CA PRO A 703 13.94 16.23 17.08
C PRO A 703 13.47 17.37 18.00
N VAL A 704 13.11 18.54 17.45
CA VAL A 704 12.55 19.67 18.23
C VAL A 704 11.26 19.28 18.97
N ASN A 705 10.36 18.53 18.34
CA ASN A 705 9.14 18.05 18.99
C ASN A 705 9.44 17.09 20.14
N THR A 706 10.48 16.27 19.99
CA THR A 706 10.95 15.39 21.06
C THR A 706 11.54 16.17 22.23
N ILE A 707 12.34 17.21 21.97
CA ILE A 707 12.89 18.11 23.00
C ILE A 707 11.76 18.79 23.78
N ARG A 708 10.75 19.32 23.09
CA ARG A 708 9.57 19.92 23.74
C ARG A 708 8.82 18.93 24.63
N GLN A 709 8.69 17.67 24.20
CA GLN A 709 8.09 16.63 25.03
C GLN A 709 8.95 16.31 26.26
N LEU A 710 10.27 16.14 26.08
CA LEU A 710 11.19 15.88 27.19
C LEU A 710 11.11 17.02 28.21
N LEU A 711 11.15 18.27 27.75
CA LEU A 711 11.07 19.46 28.59
C LEU A 711 9.77 19.53 29.40
N ARG A 712 8.61 19.16 28.81
CA ARG A 712 7.35 19.04 29.57
C ARG A 712 7.46 17.98 30.67
N ARG A 713 8.03 16.81 30.37
CA ARG A 713 8.21 15.72 31.36
C ARG A 713 9.22 16.07 32.44
N ALA A 714 10.32 16.73 32.08
CA ALA A 714 11.36 17.17 33.02
C ALA A 714 10.84 18.21 34.00
N ARG A 715 10.02 19.17 33.53
CA ARG A 715 9.33 20.14 34.40
C ARG A 715 8.36 19.45 35.36
N ALA A 716 7.59 18.48 34.88
CA ALA A 716 6.67 17.72 35.73
C ALA A 716 7.37 16.85 36.79
N GLN A 717 8.67 16.57 36.63
CA GLN A 717 9.50 15.81 37.57
C GLN A 717 10.52 16.69 38.32
N ASP A 718 10.39 18.02 38.24
CA ASP A 718 11.30 19.00 38.87
C ASP A 718 12.80 18.78 38.54
N LYS A 719 13.10 18.27 37.34
CA LYS A 719 14.47 18.02 36.87
C LYS A 719 15.10 19.27 36.24
N GLN A 720 15.37 20.29 37.06
CA GLN A 720 15.80 21.63 36.63
C GLN A 720 17.01 21.63 35.68
N THR A 721 18.04 20.82 35.96
CA THR A 721 19.24 20.73 35.09
C THR A 721 18.91 20.26 33.68
N LEU A 722 17.92 19.37 33.51
CA LEU A 722 17.48 18.93 32.19
C LEU A 722 16.69 20.01 31.48
N VAL A 723 15.89 20.79 32.22
CA VAL A 723 15.11 21.91 31.67
C VAL A 723 16.05 22.97 31.10
N GLU A 724 17.08 23.35 31.85
CA GLU A 724 18.11 24.31 31.43
C GLU A 724 18.83 23.82 30.17
N ALA A 725 19.32 22.58 30.17
CA ALA A 725 20.02 22.01 29.02
C ALA A 725 19.16 21.98 27.73
N MET A 726 17.87 21.69 27.84
CA MET A 726 16.96 21.68 26.69
C MET A 726 16.59 23.09 26.21
N ASN A 727 16.44 24.06 27.11
CA ASN A 727 16.22 25.46 26.73
C ASN A 727 17.44 26.00 25.97
N ASP A 728 18.65 25.78 26.49
CA ASP A 728 19.90 26.17 25.83
C ASP A 728 20.00 25.59 24.42
N ALA A 729 19.60 24.32 24.24
CA ALA A 729 19.58 23.68 22.93
C ALA A 729 18.60 24.34 21.96
N LEU A 730 17.40 24.70 22.43
CA LEU A 730 16.40 25.42 21.62
C LEU A 730 16.87 26.84 21.26
N GLU A 731 17.47 27.57 22.21
CA GLU A 731 18.02 28.91 21.96
C GLU A 731 19.15 28.89 20.92
N ARG A 732 20.02 27.88 20.96
CA ARG A 732 21.06 27.69 19.93
C ARG A 732 20.48 27.43 18.55
N LEU A 733 19.40 26.65 18.46
CA LEU A 733 18.70 26.40 17.19
C LEU A 733 18.02 27.67 16.68
N GLU A 734 17.36 28.43 17.56
CA GLU A 734 16.73 29.71 17.21
C GLU A 734 17.75 30.72 16.69
N ALA A 735 18.92 30.80 17.34
CA ALA A 735 20.02 31.68 16.92
C ALA A 735 20.60 31.27 15.56
N LEU A 736 20.55 29.98 15.20
CA LEU A 736 21.01 29.48 13.91
C LEU A 736 20.00 29.78 12.78
N ASP A 737 18.74 29.42 13.00
CA ASP A 737 17.61 29.70 12.11
C ASP A 737 16.30 29.59 12.90
N PRO A 738 15.56 30.69 13.13
CA PRO A 738 14.28 30.67 13.84
C PRO A 738 13.24 29.73 13.21
N GLY A 739 13.32 29.50 11.89
CA GLY A 739 12.45 28.58 11.17
C GLY A 739 12.59 27.12 11.62
N LEU A 740 13.69 26.76 12.29
CA LEU A 740 13.88 25.42 12.86
C LEU A 740 12.95 25.13 14.04
N LEU A 741 12.41 26.18 14.67
CA LEU A 741 11.46 26.05 15.78
C LEU A 741 10.00 26.16 15.34
N ASP A 742 9.72 26.37 14.05
CA ASP A 742 8.35 26.48 13.58
C ASP A 742 7.55 25.20 13.85
N VAL A 743 6.31 25.38 14.30
CA VAL A 743 5.35 24.27 14.45
C VAL A 743 4.95 23.83 13.04
N LEU A 744 5.14 22.53 12.77
CA LEU A 744 4.82 21.94 11.47
C LEU A 744 3.33 22.14 11.12
N PRO A 745 2.97 22.30 9.84
CA PRO A 745 1.59 22.56 9.44
C PRO A 745 0.55 21.53 9.92
N ASN A 746 0.96 20.27 10.10
CA ASN A 746 0.12 19.19 10.63
C ASN A 746 -0.19 19.32 12.13
N GLU A 747 0.57 20.13 12.88
CA GLU A 747 0.42 20.34 14.32
C GLU A 747 -0.30 21.66 14.67
N ARG A 748 -0.48 22.58 13.70
CA ARG A 748 -1.12 23.89 13.92
C ARG A 748 -2.63 23.82 14.23
N GLY A 749 -3.25 22.63 14.27
CA GLY A 749 -4.66 22.46 14.63
C GLY A 749 -5.66 23.18 13.71
N GLY A 750 -5.22 23.70 12.56
CA GLY A 750 -6.09 24.39 11.61
C GLY A 750 -6.91 23.43 10.75
N PRO A 751 -8.04 23.89 10.17
CA PRO A 751 -8.81 23.09 9.22
C PRO A 751 -7.86 22.57 8.15
N ARG A 752 -7.85 21.24 7.94
CA ARG A 752 -7.10 20.62 6.85
C ARG A 752 -7.41 21.41 5.58
N LEU A 753 -6.39 22.05 4.98
CA LEU A 753 -6.52 22.66 3.67
C LEU A 753 -7.24 21.64 2.78
N PRO A 754 -8.30 22.03 2.06
CA PRO A 754 -9.09 21.10 1.28
C PRO A 754 -8.12 20.33 0.40
N ARG A 755 -8.05 19.00 0.62
CA ARG A 755 -7.35 18.10 -0.29
C ARG A 755 -7.87 18.45 -1.67
N ARG A 756 -7.01 19.01 -2.53
CA ARG A 756 -7.31 19.09 -3.96
C ARG A 756 -7.68 17.66 -4.34
N ARG A 757 -8.97 17.42 -4.58
CA ARG A 757 -9.45 16.18 -5.19
C ARG A 757 -8.61 16.01 -6.46
N ARG A 758 -7.75 15.00 -6.44
CA ARG A 758 -7.10 14.53 -7.66
C ARG A 758 -8.14 13.80 -8.47
#